data_AF-A0A2V5K1C1-F1
#
_entry.id   AF-A0A2V5K1C1-F1
#
_cell.length_a   1.000
_cell.length_b   1.000
_cell.length_c   1.000
_cell.angle_alpha   90.00
_cell.angle_beta   90.00
_cell.angle_gamma   90.00
#
_symmetry.space_group_name_H-M   'P 1'
#
loop_
_entity.id
_entity.type
_entity.pdbx_description
1 polymer ?
#
loop_
_entity_poly.entity_id
_entity_poly.type
_entity_poly.pdbx_seq_one_letter_code
_entity_poly.pdbx_strand_id
1 'polypeptide(L)'
;MNRHAKKSVRLLASLVALTICVLPPVSTLSAAADGTLSSSVQNSTAARAATQHDLDVIYKDLSGYPSVSATYNGGVAAIGDNAFVLAVNPDTTPILAAARYGAGKVVVAGDDSYFKFTPDIADDRKTVARNILLWLTEDSDTLTYQEALDGKGKLPMLSATWKNYKIENGAPIELFNAAKFTAEHLDPARYPVAYVDGTLRAEEIDALEAYVRQGGHVVVPLKGWVMEQYPHVFLGSEYEGRSGKLSDDFPVQRLLNRMGLGLMNNTATTRTATLPKLTAEQSANYHAVKLVEQAKAIEAGTLSPDDVNVGPPGADAAKKLQIIAAVAGGTFSSVSPASPLYEAVQRDAAELDTRLAFPLDRSKAPYTSALLAYKLNRVGTNLDAPKSPYADNFPGAVPAGAPTVPNRVVRVDFDYSTFDYLRQGTVPKNWISTGLYAPAGEWVTVNVPAGTTNLDVQVGAHTDNLTSQNVWKRVPVITQRKTLVPGENRIRSPYGGLIYLIPTKPQPGVAKDISIAGGFAAPYYVLGQTSADEWRTTVRNNPAPWAELQGRRVIVTLPSEVVRSLDDPRELMEKWDAIVDYQDEVAGLSPDNPLPHKSANLPFRYVADRQISAGFMHAGYPIMFQIDPSAAHAVDINRVTRGGWGFWHETGHEFQQGAWNWNVTGEITVNIYSLYVQQKFGNSSNLLIRNAEGKDFYDRAFDYMASSIPNKSFGDTAQLDLFGYLVLFRQLSLAYGWEFYAKLHRAYRELPAAQLPKTNQEEIDTFVVMASKTAGENLTAFFDKWAVPYSKDAVRAQIAALNLPMPAQDIWTLRETNVLSAPEIVLEPAKEWHNGEVRVTVNVQTSGTAGLRGQYKLGPNGKWTDYTGPVTVEAEGGTAVYARSAELSGVTGPEAVKTVKIDRIAPAVEATVTQSVYQTERLTIPVTVSDGESGVAATTVRLDGKEVAAPVAIEPLSLAAGPHTLRVEAVDAAGNAVAKEFAFEVAIDAAHLAEAVQAGRAKGWIGNEGIARSLLAKIERLQQQPAGSQEASNALNALENEVNAQSGKHIDAGFAGLLIGDIAYIKSRSANP
;
A
#
# COMPACT_ATOMS: atom_id res chain seq x y z
N MET A 1 17.11 73.96 -0.25
CA MET A 1 18.41 74.49 0.22
C MET A 1 19.40 73.33 0.27
N ASN A 2 20.68 73.43 -0.09
CA ASN A 2 21.48 74.52 -0.69
C ASN A 2 22.31 73.94 -1.86
N ARG A 3 22.83 74.68 -2.86
CA ARG A 3 23.60 75.94 -2.92
C ARG A 3 25.07 75.87 -2.45
N HIS A 4 25.94 75.57 -3.43
CA HIS A 4 27.38 75.96 -3.55
C HIS A 4 28.38 75.20 -2.64
N ALA A 5 29.70 75.17 -2.91
CA ALA A 5 30.54 75.87 -3.91
C ALA A 5 31.71 74.97 -4.40
N LYS A 6 32.07 74.90 -5.70
CA LYS A 6 33.04 75.70 -6.50
C LYS A 6 34.57 75.47 -6.30
N LYS A 7 35.22 75.23 -7.45
CA LYS A 7 36.55 75.72 -7.95
C LYS A 7 37.85 74.91 -7.71
N SER A 8 38.84 75.22 -8.55
CA SER A 8 40.02 74.42 -8.92
C SER A 8 41.29 75.24 -9.22
N VAL A 9 42.47 74.61 -9.03
CA VAL A 9 43.86 75.01 -9.42
C VAL A 9 44.68 73.69 -9.57
N ARG A 10 45.61 73.33 -10.48
CA ARG A 10 46.43 73.88 -11.62
C ARG A 10 47.91 74.28 -11.36
N LEU A 11 48.83 73.76 -12.20
CA LEU A 11 50.28 74.11 -12.39
C LEU A 11 51.24 73.68 -11.24
N LEU A 12 52.55 73.37 -11.41
CA LEU A 12 53.51 73.00 -12.51
C LEU A 12 54.74 72.31 -11.78
N ALA A 13 55.96 71.93 -12.26
CA ALA A 13 56.77 72.05 -13.49
C ALA A 13 57.97 71.05 -13.51
N SER A 14 58.79 71.10 -14.60
CA SER A 14 60.19 70.61 -14.76
C SER A 14 60.45 69.09 -14.76
N LEU A 15 60.91 68.40 -15.82
CA LEU A 15 62.03 68.57 -16.81
C LEU A 15 63.43 68.07 -16.36
N VAL A 16 63.85 66.93 -16.94
CA VAL A 16 65.14 66.70 -17.64
C VAL A 16 64.84 65.78 -18.84
N ALA A 17 65.61 65.82 -19.93
CA ALA A 17 65.38 65.01 -21.15
C ALA A 17 66.70 64.60 -21.84
N LEU A 18 66.69 63.54 -22.66
CA LEU A 18 67.55 63.40 -23.84
C LEU A 18 67.05 62.32 -24.84
N THR A 19 67.07 62.66 -26.13
CA THR A 19 67.18 61.84 -27.38
C THR A 19 66.70 60.37 -27.36
N ILE A 20 65.53 59.99 -27.91
CA ILE A 20 65.07 59.96 -29.33
C ILE A 20 65.69 58.83 -30.19
N CYS A 21 64.82 57.92 -30.65
CA CYS A 21 64.81 57.35 -32.00
C CYS A 21 63.34 57.06 -32.40
N VAL A 22 63.00 57.01 -33.70
CA VAL A 22 61.61 57.24 -34.18
C VAL A 22 61.00 56.07 -34.96
N LEU A 23 59.79 55.66 -34.59
CA LEU A 23 58.79 55.00 -35.45
C LEU A 23 57.34 55.47 -35.06
N PRO A 24 56.30 55.25 -35.88
CA PRO A 24 55.05 56.03 -35.86
C PRO A 24 54.07 55.73 -34.71
N PRO A 25 53.09 56.62 -34.43
CA PRO A 25 52.15 56.47 -33.32
C PRO A 25 51.09 55.39 -33.56
N VAL A 26 50.79 54.60 -32.52
CA VAL A 26 49.64 53.70 -32.48
C VAL A 26 48.36 54.52 -32.30
N SER A 27 47.37 54.29 -33.17
CA SER A 27 46.06 54.94 -33.12
C SER A 27 45.33 54.64 -31.82
N THR A 28 44.87 55.68 -31.12
CA THR A 28 43.97 55.55 -29.97
C THR A 28 42.59 55.06 -30.45
N LEU A 29 42.20 53.85 -30.07
CA LEU A 29 40.82 53.38 -30.20
C LEU A 29 40.09 53.52 -28.87
N SER A 30 38.88 54.08 -28.93
CA SER A 30 38.07 54.37 -27.74
C SER A 30 37.65 53.11 -27.02
N ALA A 31 37.74 53.11 -25.69
CA ALA A 31 36.90 52.23 -24.90
C ALA A 31 35.43 52.63 -25.14
N ALA A 32 34.61 51.68 -25.57
CA ALA A 32 33.15 51.81 -25.64
C ALA A 32 32.56 50.98 -24.50
N ALA A 33 31.87 51.65 -23.58
CA ALA A 33 31.11 50.98 -22.53
C ALA A 33 29.66 50.84 -23.00
N ASP A 34 29.33 49.70 -23.62
CA ASP A 34 27.95 49.27 -23.83
C ASP A 34 27.85 47.74 -23.78
N GLY A 35 26.83 47.24 -23.10
CA GLY A 35 26.72 45.84 -22.66
C GLY A 35 26.20 44.84 -23.70
N THR A 36 26.46 45.06 -24.99
CA THR A 36 25.96 44.20 -26.07
C THR A 36 27.04 43.27 -26.59
N LEU A 37 26.83 41.95 -26.47
CA LEU A 37 27.63 40.95 -27.19
C LEU A 37 27.41 41.13 -28.70
N SER A 38 28.46 41.57 -29.41
CA SER A 38 28.38 41.86 -30.83
C SER A 38 28.50 40.58 -31.66
N SER A 39 27.37 40.09 -32.18
CA SER A 39 27.25 38.88 -33.01
C SER A 39 27.85 39.00 -34.43
N SER A 40 28.89 39.82 -34.58
CA SER A 40 29.44 40.27 -35.86
C SER A 40 30.53 39.37 -36.46
N VAL A 41 31.08 38.41 -35.70
CA VAL A 41 32.23 37.60 -36.14
C VAL A 41 31.82 36.32 -36.90
N GLN A 42 30.78 35.61 -36.48
CA GLN A 42 30.38 34.31 -37.06
C GLN A 42 29.76 34.38 -38.48
N ASN A 43 29.55 35.58 -39.04
CA ASN A 43 28.89 35.76 -40.34
C ASN A 43 29.84 35.98 -41.54
N SER A 44 31.17 35.87 -41.37
CA SER A 44 32.08 35.91 -42.52
C SER A 44 31.99 34.62 -43.35
N THR A 45 32.02 34.73 -44.68
CA THR A 45 32.04 33.59 -45.60
C THR A 45 33.24 32.67 -45.35
N ALA A 46 34.38 33.23 -44.95
CA ALA A 46 35.59 32.48 -44.63
C ALA A 46 35.43 31.61 -43.37
N ALA A 47 34.81 32.11 -42.30
CA ALA A 47 34.54 31.32 -41.11
C ALA A 47 33.60 30.14 -41.41
N ARG A 48 32.53 30.37 -42.19
CA ARG A 48 31.63 29.29 -42.63
C ARG A 48 32.33 28.25 -43.50
N ALA A 49 33.23 28.67 -44.39
CA ALA A 49 34.02 27.75 -45.21
C ALA A 49 34.99 26.90 -44.37
N ALA A 50 35.67 27.50 -43.39
CA ALA A 50 36.53 26.77 -42.46
C ALA A 50 35.74 25.74 -41.63
N THR A 51 34.57 26.13 -41.08
CA THR A 51 33.68 25.20 -40.35
C THR A 51 33.17 24.08 -41.24
N GLN A 52 32.91 24.32 -42.54
CA GLN A 52 32.51 23.26 -43.45
C GLN A 52 33.65 22.27 -43.73
N HIS A 53 34.89 22.76 -43.91
CA HIS A 53 36.08 21.89 -44.02
C HIS A 53 36.25 21.01 -42.78
N ASP A 54 36.11 21.59 -41.57
CA ASP A 54 36.18 20.82 -40.31
C ASP A 54 35.17 19.66 -40.28
N LEU A 55 33.93 19.94 -40.70
CA LEU A 55 32.85 18.95 -40.77
C LEU A 55 33.12 17.89 -41.85
N ASP A 56 33.64 18.29 -43.00
CA ASP A 56 33.97 17.38 -44.10
C ASP A 56 35.10 16.41 -43.72
N VAL A 57 36.11 16.86 -42.97
CA VAL A 57 37.15 15.99 -42.40
C VAL A 57 36.59 15.06 -41.32
N ILE A 58 35.76 15.59 -40.40
CA ILE A 58 35.14 14.80 -39.33
C ILE A 58 34.16 13.74 -39.88
N TYR A 59 33.51 14.01 -41.01
CA TYR A 59 32.62 13.06 -41.71
C TYR A 59 33.28 12.27 -42.86
N LYS A 60 34.62 12.30 -42.99
CA LYS A 60 35.38 11.52 -43.98
C LYS A 60 35.10 10.02 -43.83
N ASP A 61 34.73 9.37 -44.93
CA ASP A 61 34.32 7.95 -45.04
C ASP A 61 33.13 7.52 -44.16
N LEU A 62 32.42 8.45 -43.51
CA LEU A 62 31.20 8.17 -42.74
C LEU A 62 29.95 8.37 -43.60
N SER A 63 28.91 7.56 -43.37
CA SER A 63 27.56 7.78 -43.93
C SER A 63 26.84 8.93 -43.21
N GLY A 64 26.98 8.95 -41.89
CA GLY A 64 26.62 10.00 -40.94
C GLY A 64 27.34 9.73 -39.61
N TYR A 65 27.07 10.47 -38.56
CA TYR A 65 27.79 10.29 -37.30
C TYR A 65 27.23 9.09 -36.50
N PRO A 66 28.03 8.08 -36.11
CA PRO A 66 27.52 6.88 -35.45
C PRO A 66 26.96 7.17 -34.05
N SER A 67 25.88 6.49 -33.67
CA SER A 67 25.21 6.67 -32.38
C SER A 67 24.90 5.33 -31.71
N VAL A 68 25.25 5.20 -30.43
CA VAL A 68 25.10 3.98 -29.64
C VAL A 68 24.10 4.19 -28.49
N SER A 69 23.01 3.43 -28.53
CA SER A 69 21.94 3.53 -27.52
C SER A 69 22.29 2.87 -26.18
N ALA A 70 23.22 1.90 -26.17
CA ALA A 70 23.52 1.08 -25.00
C ALA A 70 24.30 1.81 -23.89
N THR A 71 25.01 2.90 -24.20
CA THR A 71 25.94 3.56 -23.28
C THR A 71 25.50 4.94 -22.80
N TYR A 72 24.40 5.48 -23.35
CA TYR A 72 23.85 6.82 -23.06
C TYR A 72 24.89 7.96 -23.20
N ASN A 73 25.08 8.47 -24.42
CA ASN A 73 25.89 9.67 -24.68
C ASN A 73 25.49 10.84 -23.75
N GLY A 74 26.47 11.61 -23.29
CA GLY A 74 26.26 12.89 -22.59
C GLY A 74 26.24 14.08 -23.56
N GLY A 75 25.64 15.19 -23.13
CA GLY A 75 25.68 16.44 -23.89
C GLY A 75 27.02 17.18 -23.80
N VAL A 76 27.34 17.95 -24.83
CA VAL A 76 28.48 18.88 -24.87
C VAL A 76 28.05 20.26 -25.40
N ALA A 77 28.79 21.31 -25.03
CA ALA A 77 28.48 22.70 -25.40
C ALA A 77 29.63 23.34 -26.19
N ALA A 78 29.29 24.03 -27.28
CA ALA A 78 30.13 25.06 -27.91
C ALA A 78 29.70 26.44 -27.38
N ILE A 79 30.64 27.19 -26.80
CA ILE A 79 30.37 28.40 -26.00
C ILE A 79 31.16 29.62 -26.50
N GLY A 80 32.45 29.47 -26.81
CA GLY A 80 33.31 30.58 -27.26
C GLY A 80 33.16 30.88 -28.75
N ASP A 81 33.54 32.08 -29.19
CA ASP A 81 33.37 32.53 -30.59
C ASP A 81 34.03 31.59 -31.63
N ASN A 82 35.15 30.98 -31.24
CA ASN A 82 35.92 30.01 -32.04
C ASN A 82 35.49 28.54 -31.83
N ALA A 83 34.39 28.29 -31.11
CA ALA A 83 33.85 26.97 -30.83
C ALA A 83 32.64 26.66 -31.72
N PHE A 84 32.46 25.38 -32.07
CA PHE A 84 31.44 24.93 -33.01
C PHE A 84 31.04 23.46 -32.75
N VAL A 85 29.86 23.07 -33.24
CA VAL A 85 29.30 21.73 -33.04
C VAL A 85 29.68 20.81 -34.20
N LEU A 86 30.23 19.64 -33.90
CA LEU A 86 30.63 18.64 -34.90
C LEU A 86 29.62 17.51 -35.05
N ALA A 87 28.88 17.17 -34.00
CA ALA A 87 27.82 16.17 -34.07
C ALA A 87 26.73 16.44 -33.04
N VAL A 88 25.49 16.18 -33.41
CA VAL A 88 24.30 16.45 -32.60
C VAL A 88 23.30 15.32 -32.70
N ASN A 89 22.66 14.99 -31.58
CA ASN A 89 21.40 14.28 -31.65
C ASN A 89 20.28 15.30 -31.90
N PRO A 90 19.64 15.32 -33.08
CA PRO A 90 18.61 16.31 -33.39
C PRO A 90 17.38 16.22 -32.48
N ASP A 91 17.20 15.11 -31.75
CA ASP A 91 16.14 14.99 -30.75
C ASP A 91 16.45 15.65 -29.40
N THR A 92 17.72 15.95 -29.09
CA THR A 92 18.14 16.41 -27.75
C THR A 92 19.22 17.51 -27.76
N THR A 93 20.50 17.16 -27.92
CA THR A 93 21.63 18.05 -27.63
C THR A 93 22.92 17.63 -28.38
N PRO A 94 23.94 18.50 -28.55
CA PRO A 94 25.22 18.12 -29.15
C PRO A 94 25.97 17.01 -28.40
N ILE A 95 26.69 16.17 -29.12
CA ILE A 95 27.51 15.06 -28.59
C ILE A 95 28.99 15.13 -28.98
N LEU A 96 29.34 15.97 -29.96
CA LEU A 96 30.73 16.31 -30.29
C LEU A 96 30.81 17.81 -30.59
N ALA A 97 31.75 18.50 -29.96
CA ALA A 97 32.02 19.93 -30.19
C ALA A 97 33.53 20.19 -30.19
N ALA A 98 33.96 21.23 -30.89
CA ALA A 98 35.37 21.57 -31.07
C ALA A 98 35.61 23.08 -30.97
N ALA A 99 36.86 23.46 -30.71
CA ALA A 99 37.29 24.86 -30.66
C ALA A 99 38.74 25.03 -31.16
N ARG A 100 39.01 26.20 -31.75
CA ARG A 100 40.37 26.68 -32.08
C ARG A 100 40.86 27.60 -30.95
N TYR A 101 42.04 27.35 -30.38
CA TYR A 101 42.51 28.04 -29.18
C TYR A 101 44.02 28.36 -29.21
N GLY A 102 44.37 29.63 -29.42
CA GLY A 102 45.73 29.99 -29.80
C GLY A 102 46.08 29.34 -31.15
N ALA A 103 47.21 28.65 -31.24
CA ALA A 103 47.55 27.83 -32.40
C ALA A 103 46.93 26.41 -32.37
N GLY A 104 46.42 25.96 -31.21
CA GLY A 104 45.95 24.59 -31.02
C GLY A 104 44.48 24.34 -31.37
N LYS A 105 44.11 23.06 -31.35
CA LYS A 105 42.75 22.54 -31.60
C LYS A 105 42.28 21.68 -30.41
N VAL A 106 41.03 21.85 -30.00
CA VAL A 106 40.43 21.13 -28.87
C VAL A 106 39.14 20.46 -29.32
N VAL A 107 38.90 19.22 -28.88
CA VAL A 107 37.63 18.51 -29.11
C VAL A 107 37.11 17.89 -27.82
N VAL A 108 35.79 17.98 -27.62
CA VAL A 108 35.08 17.35 -26.51
C VAL A 108 33.98 16.41 -27.06
N ALA A 109 33.99 15.16 -26.61
CA ALA A 109 33.06 14.11 -27.04
C ALA A 109 32.26 13.59 -25.84
N GLY A 110 30.96 13.39 -26.01
CA GLY A 110 30.02 12.99 -24.95
C GLY A 110 30.04 11.50 -24.56
N ASP A 111 30.97 10.69 -25.07
CA ASP A 111 31.15 9.27 -24.73
C ASP A 111 32.62 8.88 -24.99
N ASP A 112 33.21 8.09 -24.09
CA ASP A 112 34.63 7.70 -24.16
C ASP A 112 34.96 6.79 -25.36
N SER A 113 33.96 6.13 -25.94
CA SER A 113 34.11 5.24 -27.09
C SER A 113 34.24 5.95 -28.45
N TYR A 114 33.97 7.25 -28.54
CA TYR A 114 34.26 8.04 -29.76
C TYR A 114 35.75 8.34 -29.95
N PHE A 115 36.59 8.03 -28.95
CA PHE A 115 38.03 8.17 -29.04
C PHE A 115 38.75 6.98 -28.38
N LYS A 116 38.55 5.80 -28.96
CA LYS A 116 39.27 4.56 -28.64
C LYS A 116 39.85 3.93 -29.89
N PHE A 117 41.03 3.35 -29.73
CA PHE A 117 41.73 2.57 -30.75
C PHE A 117 41.96 1.16 -30.19
N THR A 118 40.86 0.45 -29.90
CA THR A 118 40.88 -0.87 -29.26
C THR A 118 39.88 -1.83 -29.93
N PRO A 119 40.14 -3.15 -29.95
CA PRO A 119 39.37 -4.09 -30.80
C PRO A 119 37.90 -4.29 -30.42
N ASP A 120 37.47 -3.79 -29.26
CA ASP A 120 36.06 -3.74 -28.83
C ASP A 120 35.23 -2.71 -29.63
N ILE A 121 35.88 -1.76 -30.32
CA ILE A 121 35.23 -0.77 -31.19
C ILE A 121 35.30 -1.22 -32.65
N ALA A 122 34.46 -2.19 -33.00
CA ALA A 122 34.41 -2.76 -34.35
C ALA A 122 33.71 -1.86 -35.40
N ASP A 123 32.85 -0.93 -34.95
CA ASP A 123 31.99 -0.06 -35.77
C ASP A 123 32.63 1.29 -36.16
N ASP A 124 31.83 2.14 -36.83
CA ASP A 124 32.22 3.47 -37.34
C ASP A 124 32.77 4.45 -36.29
N ARG A 125 32.64 4.18 -34.98
CA ARG A 125 33.33 4.98 -33.94
C ARG A 125 34.86 4.94 -34.08
N LYS A 126 35.45 3.87 -34.63
CA LYS A 126 36.89 3.86 -34.97
C LYS A 126 37.23 4.85 -36.09
N THR A 127 36.30 5.03 -37.04
CA THR A 127 36.39 6.00 -38.13
C THR A 127 36.26 7.43 -37.58
N VAL A 128 35.39 7.65 -36.59
CA VAL A 128 35.32 8.93 -35.83
C VAL A 128 36.65 9.21 -35.12
N ALA A 129 37.20 8.26 -34.35
CA ALA A 129 38.46 8.45 -33.63
C ALA A 129 39.63 8.77 -34.59
N ARG A 130 39.70 8.07 -35.73
CA ARG A 130 40.61 8.35 -36.84
C ARG A 130 40.43 9.76 -37.41
N ASN A 131 39.18 10.17 -37.68
CA ASN A 131 38.88 11.48 -38.27
C ASN A 131 39.17 12.64 -37.30
N ILE A 132 38.98 12.44 -36.01
CA ILE A 132 39.40 13.39 -34.97
C ILE A 132 40.91 13.61 -35.04
N LEU A 133 41.73 12.54 -35.11
CA LEU A 133 43.17 12.70 -35.23
C LEU A 133 43.61 13.33 -36.56
N LEU A 134 42.92 13.04 -37.67
CA LEU A 134 43.14 13.76 -38.94
C LEU A 134 42.89 15.26 -38.77
N TRP A 135 41.71 15.66 -38.26
CA TRP A 135 41.35 17.07 -38.05
C TRP A 135 42.28 17.79 -37.07
N LEU A 136 42.62 17.16 -35.94
CA LEU A 136 43.52 17.77 -34.96
C LEU A 136 44.90 18.07 -35.60
N THR A 137 45.43 17.15 -36.42
CA THR A 137 46.84 17.21 -36.87
C THR A 137 47.05 17.69 -38.31
N GLU A 138 46.00 18.00 -39.08
CA GLU A 138 46.11 18.41 -40.50
C GLU A 138 46.98 19.67 -40.74
N ASP A 139 47.04 20.57 -39.76
CA ASP A 139 47.81 21.83 -39.81
C ASP A 139 49.12 21.75 -38.97
N SER A 140 49.55 20.57 -38.55
CA SER A 140 50.70 20.43 -37.64
C SER A 140 52.05 20.59 -38.35
N ASP A 141 52.98 21.33 -37.73
CA ASP A 141 54.40 21.36 -38.13
C ASP A 141 55.15 20.04 -37.82
N THR A 142 54.46 19.04 -37.24
CA THR A 142 55.00 17.73 -36.85
C THR A 142 54.41 16.61 -37.71
N LEU A 143 54.75 15.35 -37.43
CA LEU A 143 54.15 14.18 -38.09
C LEU A 143 52.62 14.21 -37.96
N THR A 144 51.93 14.41 -39.08
CA THR A 144 50.46 14.39 -39.11
C THR A 144 49.91 12.96 -39.03
N TYR A 145 48.64 12.80 -38.62
CA TYR A 145 48.04 11.46 -38.55
C TYR A 145 47.80 10.82 -39.93
N GLN A 146 47.63 11.62 -40.99
CA GLN A 146 47.60 11.10 -42.35
C GLN A 146 48.97 10.49 -42.71
N GLU A 147 50.07 11.16 -42.38
CA GLU A 147 51.41 10.64 -42.62
C GLU A 147 51.76 9.41 -41.77
N ALA A 148 51.22 9.33 -40.55
CA ALA A 148 51.31 8.14 -39.73
C ALA A 148 50.55 6.94 -40.36
N LEU A 149 49.36 7.18 -40.92
CA LEU A 149 48.61 6.20 -41.73
C LEU A 149 49.35 5.81 -43.03
N ASP A 150 50.05 6.76 -43.66
CA ASP A 150 50.91 6.54 -44.83
C ASP A 150 52.24 5.84 -44.48
N GLY A 151 52.48 5.52 -43.20
CA GLY A 151 53.63 4.76 -42.72
C GLY A 151 54.92 5.57 -42.49
N LYS A 152 54.87 6.91 -42.46
CA LYS A 152 56.05 7.76 -42.19
C LYS A 152 56.52 7.72 -40.72
N GLY A 153 55.70 7.19 -39.81
CA GLY A 153 56.01 7.07 -38.39
C GLY A 153 54.80 6.63 -37.57
N LYS A 154 54.85 6.86 -36.26
CA LYS A 154 53.69 6.78 -35.36
C LYS A 154 53.43 8.14 -34.75
N LEU A 155 52.16 8.56 -34.69
CA LEU A 155 51.77 9.82 -34.05
C LEU A 155 52.04 9.74 -32.54
N PRO A 156 52.91 10.60 -31.96
CA PRO A 156 53.12 10.63 -30.52
C PRO A 156 51.91 11.24 -29.80
N MET A 157 51.40 10.54 -28.80
CA MET A 157 50.29 11.02 -27.96
C MET A 157 50.65 10.97 -26.48
N LEU A 158 50.30 12.00 -25.73
CA LEU A 158 50.53 12.07 -24.28
C LEU A 158 49.22 11.81 -23.50
N SER A 159 49.31 11.09 -22.38
CA SER A 159 48.23 11.06 -21.39
C SER A 159 48.77 11.01 -19.96
N ALA A 160 47.96 11.51 -19.01
CA ALA A 160 48.19 11.37 -17.57
C ALA A 160 46.99 10.70 -16.84
N THR A 161 46.25 9.87 -17.56
CA THR A 161 45.08 9.13 -17.06
C THR A 161 45.46 8.04 -16.03
N TRP A 162 44.65 7.89 -14.98
CA TRP A 162 44.67 6.72 -14.09
C TRP A 162 44.15 5.44 -14.75
N LYS A 163 43.40 5.55 -15.85
CA LYS A 163 42.39 4.56 -16.27
C LYS A 163 42.93 3.49 -17.23
N ASN A 164 44.26 3.42 -17.39
CA ASN A 164 44.93 2.55 -18.37
C ASN A 164 44.36 2.69 -19.79
N TYR A 165 44.31 3.93 -20.31
CA TYR A 165 43.98 4.16 -21.73
C TYR A 165 44.96 3.38 -22.62
N LYS A 166 44.43 2.76 -23.69
CA LYS A 166 45.15 1.80 -24.52
C LYS A 166 44.93 2.08 -25.99
N ILE A 167 45.98 1.80 -26.74
CA ILE A 167 46.03 1.76 -28.19
C ILE A 167 46.33 0.30 -28.58
N GLU A 168 45.67 -0.20 -29.61
CA GLU A 168 45.87 -1.56 -30.12
C GLU A 168 47.21 -1.75 -30.84
N ASN A 169 47.69 -3.00 -30.85
CA ASN A 169 48.89 -3.41 -31.57
C ASN A 169 48.65 -3.40 -33.09
N GLY A 170 48.66 -2.22 -33.69
CA GLY A 170 48.48 -2.01 -35.13
C GLY A 170 48.21 -0.56 -35.53
N ALA A 171 47.61 0.24 -34.63
CA ALA A 171 47.38 1.66 -34.90
C ALA A 171 48.72 2.44 -35.03
N PRO A 172 48.82 3.43 -35.94
CA PRO A 172 50.02 4.23 -36.15
C PRO A 172 50.13 5.35 -35.11
N ILE A 173 50.02 4.99 -33.83
CA ILE A 173 50.02 5.87 -32.66
C ILE A 173 51.02 5.31 -31.65
N GLU A 174 51.76 6.18 -30.97
CA GLU A 174 52.62 5.83 -29.84
C GLU A 174 52.15 6.59 -28.60
N LEU A 175 51.61 5.87 -27.61
CA LEU A 175 51.04 6.44 -26.39
C LEU A 175 52.08 6.52 -25.28
N PHE A 176 52.40 7.73 -24.87
CA PHE A 176 53.27 8.06 -23.73
C PHE A 176 52.41 8.37 -22.51
N ASN A 177 52.72 7.72 -21.38
CA ASN A 177 52.01 7.93 -20.11
C ASN A 177 52.90 8.70 -19.13
N ALA A 178 52.38 9.80 -18.59
CA ALA A 178 52.99 10.60 -17.54
C ALA A 178 52.20 10.48 -16.23
N ALA A 179 52.85 10.68 -15.08
CA ALA A 179 52.14 10.73 -13.79
C ALA A 179 51.34 12.03 -13.59
N LYS A 180 51.69 13.08 -14.33
CA LYS A 180 50.98 14.35 -14.42
C LYS A 180 51.39 15.16 -15.65
N PHE A 181 50.48 16.02 -16.09
CA PHE A 181 50.72 17.06 -17.08
C PHE A 181 51.52 18.21 -16.45
N THR A 182 52.79 18.32 -16.81
CA THR A 182 53.67 19.46 -16.47
C THR A 182 54.20 20.12 -17.73
N ALA A 183 54.56 21.41 -17.64
CA ALA A 183 55.15 22.16 -18.75
C ALA A 183 56.42 21.49 -19.33
N GLU A 184 57.17 20.74 -18.52
CA GLU A 184 58.35 19.96 -18.95
C GLU A 184 58.01 18.76 -19.87
N HIS A 185 56.78 18.25 -19.79
CA HIS A 185 56.30 17.13 -20.60
C HIS A 185 55.37 17.56 -21.74
N LEU A 186 54.78 18.75 -21.64
CA LEU A 186 53.80 19.28 -22.59
C LEU A 186 54.46 20.15 -23.67
N ASP A 187 55.20 19.48 -24.55
CA ASP A 187 55.81 20.06 -25.76
C ASP A 187 55.01 19.65 -27.01
N PRO A 188 54.35 20.57 -27.74
CA PRO A 188 53.63 20.26 -28.98
C PRO A 188 54.50 19.64 -30.07
N ALA A 189 55.80 20.00 -30.14
CA ALA A 189 56.72 19.47 -31.16
C ALA A 189 57.08 18.00 -30.91
N ARG A 190 56.94 17.53 -29.67
CA ARG A 190 57.20 16.14 -29.25
C ARG A 190 55.92 15.32 -29.11
N TYR A 191 54.84 15.94 -28.66
CA TYR A 191 53.54 15.32 -28.41
C TYR A 191 52.44 16.22 -28.99
N PRO A 192 52.10 16.10 -30.29
CA PRO A 192 51.08 16.94 -30.92
C PRO A 192 49.69 16.79 -30.27
N VAL A 193 49.34 15.61 -29.72
CA VAL A 193 48.01 15.39 -29.12
C VAL A 193 48.08 14.87 -27.68
N ALA A 194 47.30 15.47 -26.78
CA ALA A 194 47.12 15.05 -25.39
C ALA A 194 45.69 14.51 -25.13
N TYR A 195 45.58 13.32 -24.52
CA TYR A 195 44.34 12.72 -24.06
C TYR A 195 44.10 13.06 -22.59
N VAL A 196 43.01 13.78 -22.31
CA VAL A 196 42.66 14.30 -20.97
C VAL A 196 41.33 13.72 -20.50
N ASP A 197 41.30 13.18 -19.28
CA ASP A 197 40.10 12.57 -18.69
C ASP A 197 39.57 13.34 -17.46
N GLY A 198 38.56 12.78 -16.79
CA GLY A 198 37.91 13.39 -15.63
C GLY A 198 38.76 13.50 -14.36
N THR A 199 40.01 13.03 -14.37
CA THR A 199 40.94 13.01 -13.22
C THR A 199 42.08 14.02 -13.31
N LEU A 200 42.03 14.89 -14.33
CA LEU A 200 42.84 16.11 -14.37
C LEU A 200 42.75 16.86 -13.03
N ARG A 201 43.89 17.25 -12.45
CA ARG A 201 43.97 18.03 -11.21
C ARG A 201 43.95 19.54 -11.48
N ALA A 202 43.72 20.34 -10.45
CA ALA A 202 43.57 21.79 -10.59
C ALA A 202 44.86 22.49 -11.06
N GLU A 203 46.02 22.01 -10.59
CA GLU A 203 47.35 22.53 -10.92
C GLU A 203 47.84 22.18 -12.34
N GLU A 204 47.13 21.30 -13.06
CA GLU A 204 47.49 20.87 -14.42
C GLU A 204 46.82 21.73 -15.52
N ILE A 205 45.79 22.51 -15.16
CA ILE A 205 44.97 23.31 -16.11
C ILE A 205 45.86 24.31 -16.87
N ASP A 206 46.67 25.10 -16.16
CA ASP A 206 47.45 26.20 -16.75
C ASP A 206 48.52 25.67 -17.71
N ALA A 207 49.09 24.49 -17.43
CA ALA A 207 50.07 23.84 -18.30
C ALA A 207 49.42 23.33 -19.60
N LEU A 208 48.24 22.69 -19.52
CA LEU A 208 47.48 22.27 -20.69
C LEU A 208 46.97 23.45 -21.52
N GLU A 209 46.59 24.57 -20.88
CA GLU A 209 46.22 25.78 -21.62
C GLU A 209 47.43 26.36 -22.38
N ALA A 210 48.58 26.48 -21.74
CA ALA A 210 49.81 26.97 -22.38
C ALA A 210 50.23 26.08 -23.56
N TYR A 211 50.15 24.75 -23.40
CA TYR A 211 50.39 23.75 -24.44
C TYR A 211 49.48 23.93 -25.66
N VAL A 212 48.17 24.04 -25.45
CA VAL A 212 47.23 24.25 -26.57
C VAL A 212 47.48 25.60 -27.25
N ARG A 213 47.76 26.67 -26.49
CA ARG A 213 48.11 27.97 -27.07
C ARG A 213 49.33 27.92 -27.99
N GLN A 214 50.29 27.04 -27.69
CA GLN A 214 51.54 26.83 -28.45
C GLN A 214 51.38 25.89 -29.66
N GLY A 215 50.18 25.37 -29.93
CA GLY A 215 49.91 24.46 -31.06
C GLY A 215 49.57 23.03 -30.66
N GLY A 216 49.62 22.69 -29.37
CA GLY A 216 49.20 21.39 -28.87
C GLY A 216 47.70 21.14 -29.08
N HIS A 217 47.32 19.88 -29.24
CA HIS A 217 45.94 19.47 -29.47
C HIS A 217 45.40 18.68 -28.27
N VAL A 218 44.14 18.90 -27.87
CA VAL A 218 43.54 18.23 -26.70
C VAL A 218 42.24 17.52 -27.07
N VAL A 219 42.09 16.28 -26.60
CA VAL A 219 40.85 15.50 -26.71
C VAL A 219 40.32 15.12 -25.33
N VAL A 220 39.03 15.42 -25.10
CA VAL A 220 38.29 15.13 -23.85
C VAL A 220 37.05 14.30 -24.16
N PRO A 221 37.10 12.95 -24.07
CA PRO A 221 35.98 12.09 -24.40
C PRO A 221 35.32 11.56 -23.10
N LEU A 222 34.32 12.29 -22.59
CA LEU A 222 33.75 12.12 -21.25
C LEU A 222 32.23 12.35 -21.21
N LYS A 223 31.57 11.75 -20.22
CA LYS A 223 30.14 11.99 -19.90
C LYS A 223 30.00 12.86 -18.66
N GLY A 224 29.59 14.11 -18.84
CA GLY A 224 29.39 15.02 -17.72
C GLY A 224 28.36 14.52 -16.70
N TRP A 225 27.25 13.93 -17.16
CA TRP A 225 26.23 13.35 -16.27
C TRP A 225 26.74 12.15 -15.44
N VAL A 226 27.62 11.30 -16.01
CA VAL A 226 28.26 10.18 -15.28
C VAL A 226 29.22 10.72 -14.23
N MET A 227 29.89 11.84 -14.50
CA MET A 227 30.81 12.48 -13.55
C MET A 227 30.05 13.07 -12.34
N GLU A 228 28.88 13.69 -12.54
CA GLU A 228 28.05 14.17 -11.42
C GLU A 228 27.40 13.02 -10.61
N GLN A 229 27.03 11.91 -11.27
CA GLN A 229 26.41 10.74 -10.64
C GLN A 229 27.41 9.84 -9.90
N TYR A 230 28.63 9.67 -10.43
CA TYR A 230 29.67 8.79 -9.88
C TYR A 230 30.99 9.52 -9.62
N PRO A 231 31.00 10.64 -8.86
CA PRO A 231 32.18 11.48 -8.70
C PRO A 231 33.37 10.77 -8.06
N HIS A 232 33.13 9.78 -7.19
CA HIS A 232 34.19 8.96 -6.58
C HIS A 232 35.07 8.21 -7.60
N VAL A 233 34.54 7.89 -8.79
CA VAL A 233 35.28 7.26 -9.90
C VAL A 233 36.36 8.20 -10.47
N PHE A 234 36.28 9.50 -10.19
CA PHE A 234 37.14 10.52 -10.77
C PHE A 234 37.89 11.35 -9.71
N LEU A 235 37.26 11.57 -8.55
CA LEU A 235 37.72 12.48 -7.49
C LEU A 235 38.07 11.74 -6.18
N GLY A 236 38.02 10.40 -6.17
CA GLY A 236 38.42 9.56 -5.03
C GLY A 236 37.31 9.29 -4.00
N SER A 237 37.62 8.42 -3.02
CA SER A 237 36.65 7.89 -2.05
C SER A 237 36.02 8.94 -1.12
N GLU A 238 36.60 10.14 -1.00
CA GLU A 238 35.93 11.25 -0.31
C GLU A 238 34.58 11.63 -0.96
N TYR A 239 34.39 11.30 -2.24
CA TYR A 239 33.15 11.50 -2.98
C TYR A 239 32.21 10.29 -2.97
N GLU A 240 32.47 9.27 -2.16
CA GLU A 240 31.57 8.13 -1.99
C GLU A 240 30.29 8.56 -1.25
N GLY A 241 29.12 8.20 -1.79
CA GLY A 241 27.82 8.58 -1.24
C GLY A 241 27.38 10.04 -1.44
N ARG A 242 28.17 10.90 -2.12
CA ARG A 242 27.78 12.27 -2.50
C ARG A 242 27.75 12.45 -4.03
N SER A 243 26.89 13.34 -4.53
CA SER A 243 26.95 13.82 -5.91
C SER A 243 28.04 14.87 -6.08
N GLY A 244 28.60 14.98 -7.29
CA GLY A 244 29.57 16.01 -7.67
C GLY A 244 28.99 16.98 -8.69
N LYS A 245 29.67 18.11 -8.92
CA LYS A 245 29.23 19.17 -9.83
C LYS A 245 30.31 19.50 -10.86
N LEU A 246 29.97 19.45 -12.14
CA LEU A 246 30.91 19.81 -13.23
C LEU A 246 31.46 21.24 -13.07
N SER A 247 30.61 22.19 -12.69
CA SER A 247 30.93 23.61 -12.58
C SER A 247 31.93 23.95 -11.46
N ASP A 248 31.87 23.22 -10.34
CA ASP A 248 32.63 23.53 -9.12
C ASP A 248 33.76 22.51 -8.86
N ASP A 249 33.50 21.20 -8.98
CA ASP A 249 34.43 20.15 -8.51
C ASP A 249 35.48 19.74 -9.56
N PHE A 250 35.12 19.66 -10.85
CA PHE A 250 35.92 19.01 -11.88
C PHE A 250 36.90 19.96 -12.62
N PRO A 251 38.22 19.76 -12.53
CA PRO A 251 39.21 20.61 -13.22
C PRO A 251 39.10 20.59 -14.75
N VAL A 252 38.72 19.44 -15.34
CA VAL A 252 38.56 19.30 -16.80
C VAL A 252 37.44 20.18 -17.37
N GLN A 253 36.36 20.42 -16.62
CA GLN A 253 35.30 21.34 -17.04
C GLN A 253 35.82 22.79 -17.04
N ARG A 254 36.65 23.17 -16.08
CA ARG A 254 37.29 24.50 -16.05
C ARG A 254 38.24 24.69 -17.25
N LEU A 255 39.04 23.68 -17.60
CA LEU A 255 39.90 23.69 -18.79
C LEU A 255 39.07 23.89 -20.07
N LEU A 256 38.03 23.07 -20.27
CA LEU A 256 37.13 23.20 -21.42
C LEU A 256 36.47 24.58 -21.47
N ASN A 257 35.98 25.10 -20.33
CA ASN A 257 35.32 26.40 -20.26
C ASN A 257 36.26 27.55 -20.65
N ARG A 258 37.54 27.54 -20.23
CA ARG A 258 38.54 28.52 -20.70
C ARG A 258 38.75 28.46 -22.21
N MET A 259 38.58 27.29 -22.80
CA MET A 259 38.72 27.00 -24.24
C MET A 259 37.41 27.18 -25.03
N GLY A 260 36.34 27.70 -24.41
CA GLY A 260 35.06 27.93 -25.07
C GLY A 260 34.22 26.68 -25.30
N LEU A 261 34.47 25.60 -24.55
CA LEU A 261 33.75 24.33 -24.61
C LEU A 261 33.18 23.94 -23.23
N GLY A 262 32.39 22.87 -23.18
CA GLY A 262 32.00 22.27 -21.90
C GLY A 262 31.31 20.92 -22.05
N LEU A 263 31.36 20.11 -21.00
CA LEU A 263 30.46 18.98 -20.78
C LEU A 263 29.13 19.49 -20.21
N MET A 264 28.02 18.82 -20.52
CA MET A 264 26.72 19.01 -19.87
C MET A 264 26.43 17.86 -18.90
N ASN A 265 25.56 18.10 -17.92
CA ASN A 265 25.07 17.07 -17.01
C ASN A 265 23.76 16.38 -17.48
N ASN A 266 23.44 16.49 -18.77
CA ASN A 266 22.29 15.81 -19.39
C ASN A 266 22.72 14.63 -20.29
N THR A 267 21.76 13.77 -20.59
CA THR A 267 21.89 12.68 -21.57
C THR A 267 21.42 13.12 -22.96
N ALA A 268 22.08 12.62 -23.99
CA ALA A 268 21.87 12.95 -25.41
C ALA A 268 21.27 11.78 -26.22
N THR A 269 20.47 10.93 -25.57
CA THR A 269 19.79 9.76 -26.14
C THR A 269 18.63 10.15 -27.10
N THR A 270 18.11 9.30 -28.01
CA THR A 270 18.06 7.82 -28.07
C THR A 270 18.25 7.22 -29.48
N ARG A 271 18.45 5.89 -29.53
CA ARG A 271 18.00 4.90 -30.56
C ARG A 271 18.27 5.09 -32.07
N THR A 272 18.70 6.23 -32.59
CA THR A 272 19.18 6.34 -33.98
C THR A 272 20.52 5.64 -34.13
N ALA A 273 20.68 4.75 -35.12
CA ALA A 273 21.97 4.10 -35.41
C ALA A 273 23.00 5.08 -36.01
N THR A 274 22.52 6.01 -36.83
CA THR A 274 23.32 7.02 -37.52
C THR A 274 22.62 8.38 -37.40
N LEU A 275 23.38 9.41 -37.04
CA LEU A 275 22.96 10.80 -36.92
C LEU A 275 23.29 11.58 -38.20
N PRO A 276 22.55 12.66 -38.51
CA PRO A 276 22.77 13.44 -39.73
C PRO A 276 24.16 14.08 -39.76
N LYS A 277 24.74 14.20 -40.97
CA LYS A 277 25.86 15.13 -41.20
C LYS A 277 25.35 16.56 -41.10
N LEU A 278 26.09 17.43 -40.43
CA LEU A 278 25.79 18.85 -40.33
C LEU A 278 26.46 19.66 -41.45
N THR A 279 25.79 20.72 -41.90
CA THR A 279 26.44 21.85 -42.58
C THR A 279 26.99 22.84 -41.55
N ALA A 280 27.88 23.75 -41.97
CA ALA A 280 28.35 24.85 -41.13
C ALA A 280 27.21 25.72 -40.53
N GLU A 281 26.08 25.87 -41.24
CA GLU A 281 24.90 26.57 -40.72
C GLU A 281 24.18 25.76 -39.63
N GLN A 282 24.00 24.45 -39.85
CA GLN A 282 23.38 23.58 -38.84
C GLN A 282 24.26 23.47 -37.59
N SER A 283 25.59 23.42 -37.74
CA SER A 283 26.55 23.52 -36.63
C SER A 283 26.34 24.81 -35.82
N ALA A 284 26.28 25.96 -36.50
CA ALA A 284 26.03 27.26 -35.85
C ALA A 284 24.65 27.37 -35.20
N ASN A 285 23.63 26.63 -35.65
CA ASN A 285 22.30 26.58 -35.02
C ASN A 285 22.28 25.88 -33.65
N TYR A 286 23.27 25.02 -33.36
CA TYR A 286 23.41 24.36 -32.06
C TYR A 286 24.48 24.99 -31.14
N HIS A 287 25.03 26.16 -31.50
CA HIS A 287 25.93 26.91 -30.63
C HIS A 287 25.19 27.40 -29.37
N ALA A 288 25.74 27.16 -28.17
CA ALA A 288 25.00 27.33 -26.93
C ALA A 288 24.64 28.80 -26.65
N VAL A 289 25.52 29.75 -27.00
CA VAL A 289 25.24 31.19 -26.87
C VAL A 289 24.04 31.60 -27.74
N LYS A 290 24.00 31.14 -29.00
CA LYS A 290 22.92 31.45 -29.93
C LYS A 290 21.58 30.90 -29.44
N LEU A 291 21.56 29.66 -28.95
CA LEU A 291 20.34 29.07 -28.40
C LEU A 291 19.89 29.76 -27.11
N VAL A 292 20.81 30.25 -26.28
CA VAL A 292 20.50 31.08 -25.11
C VAL A 292 19.93 32.46 -25.50
N GLU A 293 20.46 33.10 -26.53
CA GLU A 293 19.92 34.36 -27.06
C GLU A 293 18.55 34.18 -27.70
N GLN A 294 18.34 33.10 -28.46
CA GLN A 294 17.03 32.75 -29.01
C GLN A 294 16.03 32.42 -27.90
N ALA A 295 16.46 31.73 -26.83
CA ALA A 295 15.63 31.47 -25.66
C ALA A 295 15.20 32.76 -24.93
N LYS A 296 16.13 33.73 -24.76
CA LYS A 296 15.82 35.08 -24.26
C LYS A 296 14.79 35.79 -25.15
N ALA A 297 14.97 35.74 -26.47
CA ALA A 297 14.08 36.40 -27.42
C ALA A 297 12.67 35.77 -27.45
N ILE A 298 12.57 34.45 -27.34
CA ILE A 298 11.30 33.73 -27.24
C ILE A 298 10.55 34.11 -25.95
N GLU A 299 11.22 34.10 -24.80
CA GLU A 299 10.61 34.51 -23.52
C GLU A 299 10.21 36.00 -23.49
N ALA A 300 10.90 36.85 -24.26
CA ALA A 300 10.54 38.24 -24.47
C ALA A 300 9.43 38.46 -25.53
N GLY A 301 8.98 37.40 -26.22
CA GLY A 301 7.99 37.48 -27.29
C GLY A 301 8.49 38.14 -28.59
N THR A 302 9.81 38.26 -28.78
CA THR A 302 10.43 38.91 -29.95
C THR A 302 10.92 37.94 -31.02
N LEU A 303 10.78 36.62 -30.80
CA LEU A 303 11.11 35.55 -31.74
C LEU A 303 10.08 34.42 -31.60
N SER A 304 9.57 33.86 -32.70
CA SER A 304 8.75 32.64 -32.61
C SER A 304 9.66 31.42 -32.42
N PRO A 305 9.28 30.42 -31.60
CA PRO A 305 9.95 29.13 -31.59
C PRO A 305 10.00 28.47 -32.98
N ASP A 306 8.98 28.70 -33.82
CA ASP A 306 8.93 28.15 -35.18
C ASP A 306 10.04 28.71 -36.10
N ASP A 307 10.57 29.91 -35.82
CA ASP A 307 11.67 30.53 -36.57
C ASP A 307 13.05 29.94 -36.21
N VAL A 308 13.14 29.05 -35.21
CA VAL A 308 14.41 28.44 -34.79
C VAL A 308 14.72 27.19 -35.62
N ASN A 309 15.93 27.14 -36.19
CA ASN A 309 16.38 26.07 -37.08
C ASN A 309 17.12 24.93 -36.33
N VAL A 310 16.44 24.32 -35.35
CA VAL A 310 16.87 23.10 -34.64
C VAL A 310 15.78 22.01 -34.67
N GLY A 311 16.12 20.80 -34.27
CA GLY A 311 15.24 19.63 -34.26
C GLY A 311 15.45 18.65 -35.41
N PRO A 312 14.75 17.50 -35.39
CA PRO A 312 14.60 16.66 -36.56
C PRO A 312 13.82 17.39 -37.67
N PRO A 313 13.89 16.93 -38.94
CA PRO A 313 13.08 17.49 -40.02
C PRO A 313 11.58 17.47 -39.67
N GLY A 314 10.93 18.63 -39.75
CA GLY A 314 9.51 18.78 -39.38
C GLY A 314 9.23 19.00 -37.88
N ALA A 315 10.24 19.27 -37.05
CA ALA A 315 10.06 19.65 -35.66
C ALA A 315 9.16 20.90 -35.50
N ASP A 316 8.21 20.83 -34.56
CA ASP A 316 7.31 21.93 -34.19
C ASP A 316 7.93 22.86 -33.12
N ALA A 317 7.24 23.96 -32.82
CA ALA A 317 7.57 24.87 -31.72
C ALA A 317 7.91 24.16 -30.41
N ALA A 318 7.15 23.12 -30.01
CA ALA A 318 7.33 22.43 -28.74
C ALA A 318 8.61 21.59 -28.71
N LYS A 319 8.92 20.88 -29.81
CA LYS A 319 10.16 20.13 -29.98
C LYS A 319 11.38 21.05 -30.04
N LYS A 320 11.27 22.19 -30.72
CA LYS A 320 12.31 23.22 -30.74
C LYS A 320 12.59 23.77 -29.34
N LEU A 321 11.54 24.11 -28.58
CA LEU A 321 11.65 24.54 -27.19
C LEU A 321 12.29 23.48 -26.29
N GLN A 322 11.94 22.19 -26.45
CA GLN A 322 12.56 21.08 -25.71
C GLN A 322 14.08 21.04 -25.90
N ILE A 323 14.55 21.24 -27.13
CA ILE A 323 15.98 21.22 -27.49
C ILE A 323 16.70 22.46 -26.96
N ILE A 324 16.10 23.63 -27.09
CA ILE A 324 16.60 24.88 -26.52
C ILE A 324 16.75 24.73 -24.99
N ALA A 325 15.75 24.18 -24.30
CA ALA A 325 15.79 23.90 -22.87
C ALA A 325 16.89 22.89 -22.50
N ALA A 326 17.09 21.83 -23.31
CA ALA A 326 18.12 20.83 -23.07
C ALA A 326 19.53 21.44 -23.18
N VAL A 327 19.82 22.19 -24.24
CA VAL A 327 21.13 22.83 -24.46
C VAL A 327 21.38 23.93 -23.43
N ALA A 328 20.43 24.85 -23.21
CA ALA A 328 20.59 25.95 -22.26
C ALA A 328 20.72 25.44 -20.82
N GLY A 329 19.83 24.53 -20.39
CA GLY A 329 19.85 23.94 -19.05
C GLY A 329 21.10 23.10 -18.79
N GLY A 330 21.53 22.30 -19.77
CA GLY A 330 22.76 21.50 -19.68
C GLY A 330 24.02 22.35 -19.64
N THR A 331 24.07 23.46 -20.38
CA THR A 331 25.19 24.42 -20.37
C THR A 331 25.24 25.21 -19.06
N PHE A 332 24.10 25.74 -18.60
CA PHE A 332 24.05 26.57 -17.40
C PHE A 332 24.30 25.76 -16.12
N SER A 333 23.87 24.49 -16.06
CA SER A 333 24.11 23.65 -14.88
C SER A 333 25.60 23.36 -14.64
N SER A 334 26.41 23.32 -15.72
CA SER A 334 27.84 22.99 -15.69
C SER A 334 28.78 24.18 -15.89
N VAL A 335 28.27 25.42 -15.94
CA VAL A 335 29.08 26.62 -16.18
C VAL A 335 29.98 26.96 -14.98
N SER A 336 31.29 26.88 -15.17
CA SER A 336 32.29 27.25 -14.15
C SER A 336 32.68 28.73 -14.27
N PRO A 337 33.35 29.32 -13.25
CA PRO A 337 33.91 30.69 -13.30
C PRO A 337 34.92 30.95 -14.43
N ALA A 338 35.38 29.91 -15.12
CA ALA A 338 36.28 29.99 -16.27
C ALA A 338 35.55 30.16 -17.63
N SER A 339 34.21 30.16 -17.66
CA SER A 339 33.42 30.23 -18.89
C SER A 339 33.10 31.68 -19.30
N PRO A 340 33.16 32.04 -20.61
CA PRO A 340 32.69 33.33 -21.12
C PRO A 340 31.23 33.66 -20.77
N LEU A 341 30.37 32.64 -20.56
CA LEU A 341 28.97 32.84 -20.16
C LEU A 341 28.78 33.16 -18.68
N TYR A 342 29.79 32.95 -17.83
CA TYR A 342 29.61 32.90 -16.37
C TYR A 342 29.05 34.19 -15.76
N GLU A 343 29.61 35.35 -16.10
CA GLU A 343 29.14 36.64 -15.55
C GLU A 343 27.73 37.02 -16.02
N ALA A 344 27.37 36.64 -17.25
CA ALA A 344 26.03 36.86 -17.78
C ALA A 344 25.02 35.97 -17.05
N VAL A 345 25.30 34.66 -16.97
CA VAL A 345 24.45 33.70 -16.23
C VAL A 345 24.31 34.09 -14.76
N GLN A 346 25.40 34.50 -14.09
CA GLN A 346 25.34 34.92 -12.69
C GLN A 346 24.47 36.18 -12.48
N ARG A 347 24.61 37.18 -13.36
CA ARG A 347 23.84 38.44 -13.32
C ARG A 347 22.37 38.20 -13.61
N ASP A 348 22.07 37.51 -14.71
CA ASP A 348 20.72 37.19 -15.12
C ASP A 348 20.01 36.31 -14.07
N ALA A 349 20.73 35.36 -13.46
CA ALA A 349 20.24 34.56 -12.34
C ALA A 349 20.03 35.38 -11.06
N ALA A 350 20.81 36.43 -10.80
CA ALA A 350 20.53 37.34 -9.69
C ALA A 350 19.21 38.11 -9.94
N GLU A 351 18.99 38.60 -11.15
CA GLU A 351 17.76 39.30 -11.53
C GLU A 351 16.50 38.43 -11.56
N LEU A 352 16.64 37.12 -11.80
CA LEU A 352 15.54 36.14 -11.82
C LEU A 352 14.61 36.28 -10.60
N ASP A 353 15.15 36.63 -9.44
CA ASP A 353 14.44 36.82 -8.18
C ASP A 353 13.45 37.99 -8.17
N THR A 354 13.47 38.84 -9.19
CA THR A 354 12.48 39.93 -9.39
C THR A 354 11.44 39.60 -10.47
N ARG A 355 11.61 38.50 -11.23
CA ARG A 355 10.81 38.18 -12.43
C ARG A 355 10.18 36.79 -12.44
N LEU A 356 10.67 35.83 -11.64
CA LEU A 356 10.11 34.49 -11.58
C LEU A 356 8.80 34.44 -10.78
N ALA A 357 7.77 33.83 -11.36
CA ALA A 357 6.57 33.40 -10.67
C ALA A 357 6.40 31.87 -10.78
N PHE A 358 5.61 31.28 -9.87
CA PHE A 358 5.16 29.89 -9.97
C PHE A 358 3.64 29.85 -10.19
N PRO A 359 3.09 28.91 -10.99
CA PRO A 359 3.80 27.81 -11.63
C PRO A 359 4.67 28.22 -12.83
N LEU A 360 5.89 27.68 -12.91
CA LEU A 360 6.79 27.84 -14.05
C LEU A 360 6.64 26.64 -14.99
N ASP A 361 6.21 26.86 -16.23
CA ASP A 361 6.25 25.86 -17.30
C ASP A 361 7.57 25.97 -18.08
N ARG A 362 8.49 25.04 -17.81
CA ARG A 362 9.84 25.02 -18.40
C ARG A 362 9.81 24.79 -19.91
N SER A 363 8.77 24.11 -20.42
CA SER A 363 8.61 23.88 -21.85
C SER A 363 8.32 25.17 -22.62
N LYS A 364 7.80 26.20 -21.94
CA LYS A 364 7.57 27.54 -22.49
C LYS A 364 8.60 28.57 -22.03
N ALA A 365 9.39 28.23 -21.02
CA ALA A 365 10.40 29.09 -20.40
C ALA A 365 11.79 28.39 -20.33
N PRO A 366 12.42 28.09 -21.47
CA PRO A 366 13.67 27.32 -21.54
C PRO A 366 14.89 28.05 -20.94
N TYR A 367 14.91 29.37 -20.96
CA TYR A 367 16.01 30.19 -20.44
C TYR A 367 15.81 30.51 -18.95
N THR A 368 14.61 30.95 -18.56
CA THR A 368 14.25 31.17 -17.15
C THR A 368 14.40 29.89 -16.33
N SER A 369 14.05 28.71 -16.89
CA SER A 369 14.27 27.43 -16.21
C SER A 369 15.75 27.00 -16.17
N ALA A 370 16.57 27.35 -17.17
CA ALA A 370 18.02 27.12 -17.15
C ALA A 370 18.71 27.99 -16.09
N LEU A 371 18.34 29.27 -15.95
CA LEU A 371 18.82 30.14 -14.87
C LEU A 371 18.45 29.57 -13.50
N LEU A 372 17.20 29.11 -13.33
CA LEU A 372 16.76 28.51 -12.07
C LEU A 372 17.51 27.21 -11.76
N ALA A 373 17.81 26.37 -12.76
CA ALA A 373 18.64 25.17 -12.58
C ALA A 373 20.06 25.51 -12.08
N TYR A 374 20.71 26.53 -12.68
CA TYR A 374 22.00 27.06 -12.21
C TYR A 374 21.92 27.54 -10.75
N LYS A 375 20.87 28.29 -10.38
CA LYS A 375 20.67 28.71 -8.97
C LYS A 375 20.47 27.53 -8.05
N LEU A 376 19.64 26.55 -8.40
CA LEU A 376 19.36 25.38 -7.57
C LEU A 376 20.63 24.56 -7.30
N ASN A 377 21.45 24.32 -8.33
CA ASN A 377 22.72 23.61 -8.18
C ASN A 377 23.66 24.32 -7.18
N ARG A 378 23.64 25.66 -7.15
CA ARG A 378 24.51 26.46 -6.27
C ARG A 378 23.91 26.76 -4.88
N VAL A 379 22.60 26.87 -4.77
CA VAL A 379 21.88 27.12 -3.50
C VAL A 379 21.73 25.83 -2.68
N GLY A 380 21.57 24.67 -3.33
CA GLY A 380 21.38 23.36 -2.67
C GLY A 380 22.56 22.88 -1.80
N THR A 381 23.73 23.53 -1.88
CA THR A 381 24.88 23.25 -0.99
C THR A 381 25.41 24.48 -0.27
N ASN A 382 24.84 25.67 -0.50
CA ASN A 382 25.34 26.92 0.06
C ASN A 382 24.57 27.31 1.33
N LEU A 383 25.09 26.86 2.48
CA LEU A 383 24.60 27.25 3.81
C LEU A 383 24.71 28.77 4.08
N ASP A 384 25.48 29.50 3.28
CA ASP A 384 25.61 30.95 3.36
C ASP A 384 24.64 31.75 2.48
N ALA A 385 23.78 31.08 1.72
CA ALA A 385 22.77 31.75 0.91
C ALA A 385 21.74 32.53 1.78
N PRO A 386 21.33 33.73 1.35
CA PRO A 386 20.33 34.55 2.04
C PRO A 386 18.92 33.97 1.91
N LYS A 387 17.93 34.65 2.49
CA LYS A 387 16.51 34.33 2.31
C LYS A 387 16.17 34.34 0.82
N SER A 388 15.57 33.26 0.33
CA SER A 388 15.03 33.20 -1.03
C SER A 388 13.72 33.98 -1.11
N PRO A 389 13.44 34.76 -2.18
CA PRO A 389 12.18 35.49 -2.32
C PRO A 389 10.97 34.55 -2.34
N TYR A 390 11.14 33.30 -2.78
CA TYR A 390 10.09 32.30 -2.87
C TYR A 390 9.80 31.60 -1.53
N ALA A 391 10.61 31.81 -0.49
CA ALA A 391 10.46 31.12 0.79
C ALA A 391 9.09 31.35 1.44
N ASP A 392 8.59 32.59 1.34
CA ASP A 392 7.28 32.99 1.87
C ASP A 392 6.13 32.40 1.05
N ASN A 393 6.38 32.02 -0.20
CA ASN A 393 5.44 31.31 -1.07
C ASN A 393 5.44 29.79 -0.81
N PHE A 394 6.60 29.18 -0.57
CA PHE A 394 6.74 27.79 -0.12
C PHE A 394 8.15 27.54 0.46
N PRO A 395 8.31 26.85 1.62
CA PRO A 395 7.27 26.24 2.46
C PRO A 395 6.38 27.25 3.23
N GLY A 396 6.73 28.53 3.30
CA GLY A 396 5.86 29.58 3.85
C GLY A 396 6.53 30.49 4.86
N ALA A 397 5.92 31.67 5.07
CA ALA A 397 6.37 32.65 6.05
C ALA A 397 5.96 32.26 7.48
N VAL A 398 6.78 32.68 8.45
CA VAL A 398 6.37 32.77 9.87
C VAL A 398 5.78 34.17 10.11
N PRO A 399 4.70 34.33 10.91
CA PRO A 399 4.14 35.64 11.23
C PRO A 399 5.17 36.62 11.82
N ALA A 400 5.14 37.87 11.34
CA ALA A 400 6.04 38.92 11.81
C ALA A 400 5.86 39.17 13.32
N GLY A 401 6.97 39.27 14.05
CA GLY A 401 6.96 39.47 15.50
C GLY A 401 6.68 38.21 16.33
N ALA A 402 6.60 37.02 15.72
CA ALA A 402 6.59 35.76 16.47
C ALA A 402 7.86 35.62 17.36
N PRO A 403 7.76 35.00 18.55
CA PRO A 403 8.92 34.76 19.40
C PRO A 403 9.74 33.57 18.89
N THR A 404 11.05 33.74 18.77
CA THR A 404 11.99 32.62 18.54
C THR A 404 12.18 31.79 19.81
N VAL A 405 12.53 30.52 19.64
CA VAL A 405 12.83 29.61 20.75
C VAL A 405 14.32 29.73 21.10
N PRO A 406 14.69 30.23 22.29
CA PRO A 406 16.09 30.51 22.63
C PRO A 406 16.91 29.25 22.90
N ASN A 407 16.27 28.18 23.38
CA ASN A 407 16.85 26.85 23.54
C ASN A 407 15.73 25.80 23.57
N ARG A 408 15.84 24.76 22.74
CA ARG A 408 15.05 23.53 22.76
C ARG A 408 16.02 22.36 22.92
N VAL A 409 15.88 21.59 23.99
CA VAL A 409 16.58 20.30 24.12
C VAL A 409 15.73 19.21 23.47
N VAL A 410 16.36 18.38 22.64
CA VAL A 410 15.75 17.25 21.94
C VAL A 410 16.53 15.99 22.29
N ARG A 411 15.83 14.97 22.79
CA ARG A 411 16.40 13.64 23.03
C ARG A 411 16.54 12.92 21.69
N VAL A 412 17.75 12.57 21.31
CA VAL A 412 18.06 11.76 20.13
C VAL A 412 18.50 10.38 20.59
N ASP A 413 17.71 9.36 20.25
CA ASP A 413 18.07 7.97 20.49
C ASP A 413 18.80 7.39 19.27
N PHE A 414 19.91 6.68 19.51
CA PHE A 414 20.66 5.95 18.48
C PHE A 414 20.48 4.44 18.61
N ASP A 415 19.72 3.93 19.59
CA ASP A 415 19.38 2.51 19.70
C ASP A 415 18.13 2.19 18.85
N TYR A 416 18.35 1.98 17.55
CA TYR A 416 17.30 1.63 16.59
C TYR A 416 17.77 0.54 15.63
N SER A 417 16.81 -0.22 15.09
CA SER A 417 17.09 -1.20 14.02
C SER A 417 17.00 -0.54 12.65
N THR A 418 17.78 -1.04 11.70
CA THR A 418 17.67 -0.75 10.26
C THR A 418 16.53 -1.51 9.57
N PHE A 419 15.95 -2.52 10.24
CA PHE A 419 14.84 -3.36 9.77
C PHE A 419 15.08 -4.16 8.47
N ASP A 420 16.33 -4.30 8.00
CA ASP A 420 16.66 -5.02 6.74
C ASP A 420 16.10 -6.46 6.67
N TYR A 421 15.91 -7.10 7.83
CA TYR A 421 15.33 -8.43 7.96
C TYR A 421 13.85 -8.54 7.53
N LEU A 422 13.14 -7.41 7.40
CA LEU A 422 11.74 -7.37 6.94
C LEU A 422 11.59 -7.60 5.44
N ARG A 423 12.63 -7.32 4.64
CA ARG A 423 12.62 -7.42 3.15
C ARG A 423 11.44 -6.67 2.50
N GLN A 424 11.07 -5.55 3.12
CA GLN A 424 10.00 -4.64 2.74
C GLN A 424 10.50 -3.58 1.72
N GLY A 425 9.57 -2.94 1.02
CA GLY A 425 9.84 -2.02 -0.08
C GLY A 425 10.49 -0.71 0.39
N THR A 426 10.04 -0.17 1.53
CA THR A 426 10.76 0.82 2.32
C THR A 426 10.38 0.65 3.79
N VAL A 427 11.29 1.04 4.69
CA VAL A 427 11.14 0.87 6.14
C VAL A 427 11.33 2.21 6.87
N PRO A 428 10.71 2.40 8.05
CA PRO A 428 10.83 3.62 8.83
C PRO A 428 12.28 3.96 9.21
N LYS A 429 12.69 5.21 8.97
CA LYS A 429 14.02 5.72 9.33
C LYS A 429 13.95 6.53 10.62
N ASN A 430 15.05 6.65 11.34
CA ASN A 430 15.11 7.39 12.61
C ASN A 430 15.22 8.91 12.36
N TRP A 431 14.09 9.56 12.07
CA TRP A 431 13.97 11.02 11.98
C TRP A 431 13.26 11.57 13.22
N ILE A 432 14.00 12.23 14.11
CA ILE A 432 13.45 12.83 15.33
C ILE A 432 12.88 14.22 15.00
N SER A 433 11.57 14.37 15.20
CA SER A 433 10.87 15.65 15.15
C SER A 433 11.25 16.54 16.34
N THR A 434 11.62 17.80 16.06
CA THR A 434 12.10 18.75 17.08
C THR A 434 11.01 19.69 17.63
N GLY A 435 9.85 19.76 16.96
CA GLY A 435 8.83 20.78 17.21
C GLY A 435 9.26 22.20 16.83
N LEU A 436 10.33 22.36 16.05
CA LEU A 436 10.85 23.65 15.59
C LEU A 436 10.77 23.83 14.06
N TYR A 437 10.63 25.09 13.66
CA TYR A 437 10.71 25.56 12.28
C TYR A 437 11.83 26.58 12.13
N ALA A 438 12.77 26.37 11.21
CA ALA A 438 13.85 27.31 10.91
C ALA A 438 13.34 28.48 10.04
N PRO A 439 13.61 29.75 10.39
CA PRO A 439 13.38 30.88 9.50
C PRO A 439 14.16 30.77 8.19
N ALA A 440 13.59 31.35 7.14
CA ALA A 440 14.20 31.43 5.83
C ALA A 440 15.32 32.48 5.78
N GLY A 441 16.54 32.06 5.46
CA GLY A 441 17.72 32.91 5.32
C GLY A 441 18.46 33.27 6.62
N GLU A 442 17.95 32.82 7.77
CA GLU A 442 18.55 33.02 9.09
C GLU A 442 19.29 31.77 9.58
N TRP A 443 20.02 31.90 10.68
CA TRP A 443 20.80 30.83 11.30
C TRP A 443 20.05 30.17 12.46
N VAL A 444 20.08 28.84 12.47
CA VAL A 444 19.80 28.03 13.66
C VAL A 444 21.12 27.43 14.15
N THR A 445 21.33 27.46 15.47
CA THR A 445 22.49 26.87 16.14
C THR A 445 22.10 25.53 16.76
N VAL A 446 22.92 24.50 16.56
CA VAL A 446 22.73 23.14 17.08
C VAL A 446 23.97 22.72 17.86
N ASN A 447 23.83 22.63 19.18
CA ASN A 447 24.89 22.25 20.11
C ASN A 447 24.85 20.74 20.36
N VAL A 448 25.93 20.07 19.98
CA VAL A 448 26.05 18.60 20.00
C VAL A 448 27.04 18.17 21.10
N PRO A 449 26.65 17.27 22.02
CA PRO A 449 27.53 16.82 23.10
C PRO A 449 28.83 16.16 22.62
N ALA A 450 29.89 16.30 23.41
CA ALA A 450 31.19 15.69 23.18
C ALA A 450 31.09 14.18 22.85
N GLY A 451 31.87 13.74 21.85
CA GLY A 451 31.91 12.35 21.40
C GLY A 451 30.67 11.86 20.65
N THR A 452 29.74 12.73 20.25
CA THR A 452 28.57 12.36 19.44
C THR A 452 28.89 12.47 17.94
N THR A 453 28.72 11.38 17.20
CA THR A 453 28.94 11.29 15.74
C THR A 453 27.80 10.50 15.09
N ASN A 454 27.78 10.48 13.75
CA ASN A 454 26.72 9.86 12.93
C ASN A 454 25.34 10.51 13.15
N LEU A 455 25.29 11.85 13.15
CA LEU A 455 24.08 12.63 13.33
C LEU A 455 24.04 13.77 12.31
N ASP A 456 22.95 13.85 11.54
CA ASP A 456 22.65 14.97 10.66
C ASP A 456 21.56 15.87 11.26
N VAL A 457 21.59 17.16 10.92
CA VAL A 457 20.42 18.04 10.96
C VAL A 457 19.85 18.21 9.55
N GLN A 458 18.53 18.24 9.44
CA GLN A 458 17.83 18.57 8.20
C GLN A 458 16.80 19.67 8.48
N VAL A 459 16.64 20.59 7.52
CA VAL A 459 15.62 21.63 7.50
C VAL A 459 14.75 21.42 6.26
N GLY A 460 13.46 21.15 6.46
CA GLY A 460 12.53 20.70 5.43
C GLY A 460 12.17 19.21 5.59
N ALA A 461 10.87 18.91 5.57
CA ALA A 461 10.34 17.55 5.64
C ALA A 461 10.35 16.83 4.28
N HIS A 462 10.15 17.60 3.21
CA HIS A 462 10.00 17.12 1.83
C HIS A 462 11.31 16.50 1.30
N THR A 463 11.20 15.38 0.58
CA THR A 463 12.32 14.74 -0.13
C THR A 463 12.27 14.91 -1.65
N ASP A 464 11.14 15.39 -2.18
CA ASP A 464 10.92 15.47 -3.64
C ASP A 464 11.78 16.53 -4.32
N ASN A 465 12.70 16.04 -5.15
CA ASN A 465 13.42 16.83 -6.13
C ASN A 465 12.61 16.92 -7.43
N LEU A 466 11.99 18.07 -7.67
CA LEU A 466 11.16 18.27 -8.86
C LEU A 466 11.96 18.62 -10.12
N THR A 467 13.31 18.60 -10.15
CA THR A 467 14.07 19.10 -11.33
C THR A 467 13.84 18.33 -12.63
N SER A 468 13.21 17.15 -12.58
CA SER A 468 12.74 16.38 -13.75
C SER A 468 11.38 16.88 -14.31
N GLN A 469 10.54 17.51 -13.49
CA GLN A 469 9.18 17.90 -13.84
C GLN A 469 9.13 19.03 -14.88
N ASN A 470 8.20 18.95 -15.85
CA ASN A 470 8.04 19.97 -16.89
C ASN A 470 7.46 21.29 -16.35
N VAL A 471 6.57 21.19 -15.35
CA VAL A 471 5.97 22.34 -14.66
C VAL A 471 6.38 22.30 -13.19
N TRP A 472 6.80 23.44 -12.64
CA TRP A 472 7.16 23.62 -11.24
C TRP A 472 6.13 24.52 -10.54
N LYS A 473 5.28 23.99 -9.65
CA LYS A 473 4.32 24.75 -8.81
C LYS A 473 4.97 25.39 -7.58
N ARG A 474 6.21 25.00 -7.27
CA ARG A 474 7.07 25.50 -6.20
C ARG A 474 8.54 25.47 -6.64
N VAL A 475 9.44 26.02 -5.84
CA VAL A 475 10.88 25.81 -6.02
C VAL A 475 11.19 24.29 -5.98
N PRO A 476 11.94 23.72 -6.95
CA PRO A 476 12.10 22.26 -7.08
C PRO A 476 12.75 21.51 -5.92
N VAL A 477 13.66 22.15 -5.20
CA VAL A 477 14.33 21.60 -4.00
C VAL A 477 14.32 22.68 -2.95
N ILE A 478 13.79 22.36 -1.75
CA ILE A 478 13.66 23.30 -0.63
C ILE A 478 14.29 22.80 0.68
N THR A 479 14.81 21.58 0.68
CA THR A 479 15.35 20.90 1.87
C THR A 479 16.86 21.07 1.94
N GLN A 480 17.38 21.34 3.13
CA GLN A 480 18.81 21.55 3.41
C GLN A 480 19.26 20.58 4.50
N ARG A 481 20.42 19.94 4.33
CA ARG A 481 20.92 18.90 5.25
C ARG A 481 22.41 19.09 5.53
N LYS A 482 22.82 18.82 6.77
CA LYS A 482 24.20 18.96 7.24
C LYS A 482 24.54 17.91 8.28
N THR A 483 25.67 17.21 8.10
CA THR A 483 26.25 16.38 9.15
C THR A 483 26.82 17.23 10.26
N LEU A 484 26.49 16.88 11.51
CA LEU A 484 26.91 17.58 12.70
C LEU A 484 28.19 16.98 13.28
N VAL A 485 29.02 17.83 13.87
CA VAL A 485 30.21 17.45 14.67
C VAL A 485 29.99 17.82 16.14
N PRO A 486 30.74 17.24 17.10
CA PRO A 486 30.69 17.68 18.49
C PRO A 486 30.99 19.18 18.65
N GLY A 487 30.24 19.88 19.50
CA GLY A 487 30.35 21.33 19.73
C GLY A 487 29.22 22.15 19.09
N GLU A 488 29.49 23.43 18.84
CA GLU A 488 28.55 24.34 18.16
C GLU A 488 28.53 24.03 16.65
N ASN A 489 27.34 23.77 16.13
CA ASN A 489 27.08 23.72 14.69
C ASN A 489 26.08 24.81 14.32
N ARG A 490 26.16 25.31 13.09
CA ARG A 490 25.17 26.23 12.54
C ARG A 490 24.66 25.74 11.19
N ILE A 491 23.36 25.89 10.96
CA ILE A 491 22.66 25.61 9.70
C ILE A 491 21.72 26.77 9.37
N ARG A 492 21.55 27.03 8.07
CA ARG A 492 20.65 28.03 7.51
C ARG A 492 19.97 27.42 6.29
N SER A 493 18.67 27.63 6.15
CA SER A 493 17.92 27.26 4.94
C SER A 493 17.43 28.53 4.24
N PRO A 494 17.72 28.73 2.94
CA PRO A 494 17.16 29.84 2.16
C PRO A 494 15.63 29.86 2.10
N TYR A 495 14.98 28.71 2.33
CA TYR A 495 13.53 28.53 2.28
C TYR A 495 12.88 28.41 3.66
N GLY A 496 13.67 28.14 4.71
CA GLY A 496 13.16 27.71 6.01
C GLY A 496 12.67 26.26 5.98
N GLY A 497 11.90 25.84 7.00
CA GLY A 497 11.31 24.50 7.09
C GLY A 497 11.33 23.91 8.51
N LEU A 498 10.57 22.83 8.73
CA LEU A 498 10.65 22.04 9.98
C LEU A 498 12.05 21.44 10.16
N ILE A 499 12.52 21.39 11.40
CA ILE A 499 13.87 20.93 11.76
C ILE A 499 13.82 19.49 12.26
N TYR A 500 14.70 18.64 11.73
CA TYR A 500 14.84 17.24 12.08
C TYR A 500 16.27 16.92 12.51
N LEU A 501 16.41 16.02 13.49
CA LEU A 501 17.66 15.38 13.85
C LEU A 501 17.62 13.93 13.39
N ILE A 502 18.65 13.48 12.68
CA ILE A 502 18.65 12.21 11.96
C ILE A 502 19.94 11.43 12.26
N PRO A 503 19.93 10.47 13.21
CA PRO A 503 20.95 9.45 13.33
C PRO A 503 21.18 8.73 12.00
N THR A 504 22.43 8.70 11.55
CA THR A 504 22.84 8.03 10.31
C THR A 504 23.41 6.64 10.54
N LYS A 505 23.63 6.25 11.80
CA LYS A 505 24.11 4.91 12.19
C LYS A 505 23.61 4.51 13.59
N PRO A 506 23.05 3.30 13.77
CA PRO A 506 22.72 2.75 15.08
C PRO A 506 23.91 2.66 16.03
N GLN A 507 23.68 2.96 17.31
CA GLN A 507 24.64 2.87 18.41
C GLN A 507 23.87 2.37 19.66
N PRO A 508 23.84 1.03 19.91
CA PRO A 508 23.02 0.45 20.97
C PRO A 508 23.31 1.04 22.37
N GLY A 509 22.26 1.28 23.15
CA GLY A 509 22.33 1.95 24.46
C GLY A 509 22.75 3.42 24.44
N VAL A 510 22.98 4.04 23.27
CA VAL A 510 23.44 5.44 23.17
C VAL A 510 22.27 6.36 22.82
N ALA A 511 21.98 7.30 23.71
CA ALA A 511 21.07 8.40 23.43
C ALA A 511 21.63 9.71 24.01
N LYS A 512 21.42 10.83 23.29
CA LYS A 512 22.07 12.13 23.51
C LYS A 512 21.05 13.25 23.55
N ASP A 513 21.36 14.29 24.31
CA ASP A 513 20.53 15.50 24.40
C ASP A 513 21.13 16.59 23.53
N ILE A 514 20.44 16.96 22.47
CA ILE A 514 20.88 17.96 21.49
C ILE A 514 20.15 19.27 21.77
N SER A 515 20.90 20.37 21.93
CA SER A 515 20.33 21.70 22.15
C SER A 515 20.24 22.46 20.83
N ILE A 516 19.07 23.00 20.52
CA ILE A 516 18.79 23.82 19.32
C ILE A 516 18.40 25.22 19.78
N ALA A 517 19.08 26.25 19.27
CA ALA A 517 18.83 27.65 19.57
C ALA A 517 18.51 28.43 18.29
N GLY A 518 17.46 29.23 18.33
CA GLY A 518 16.83 29.81 17.14
C GLY A 518 15.79 28.87 16.52
N GLY A 519 15.03 29.41 15.56
CA GLY A 519 13.80 28.76 15.08
C GLY A 519 12.56 29.19 15.87
N PHE A 520 11.40 28.78 15.39
CA PHE A 520 10.08 29.05 15.96
C PHE A 520 9.40 27.76 16.37
N ALA A 521 8.51 27.82 17.37
CA ALA A 521 7.68 26.67 17.72
C ALA A 521 6.71 26.32 16.57
N ALA A 522 6.58 25.02 16.29
CA ALA A 522 5.59 24.47 15.36
C ALA A 522 4.42 23.84 16.12
N PRO A 523 3.22 23.75 15.52
CA PRO A 523 2.18 22.87 16.03
C PRO A 523 2.63 21.42 15.94
N TYR A 524 2.92 20.81 17.09
CA TYR A 524 3.47 19.46 17.19
C TYR A 524 2.69 18.68 18.26
N TYR A 525 1.80 17.82 17.82
CA TYR A 525 1.03 16.93 18.69
C TYR A 525 1.74 15.58 18.79
N VAL A 526 1.90 15.06 20.02
CA VAL A 526 2.39 13.70 20.26
C VAL A 526 1.38 12.93 21.10
N LEU A 527 0.84 11.85 20.53
CA LEU A 527 -0.15 10.98 21.14
C LEU A 527 0.32 10.47 22.52
N GLY A 528 -0.52 10.65 23.54
CA GLY A 528 -0.20 10.28 24.92
C GLY A 528 0.77 11.22 25.66
N GLN A 529 1.29 12.27 25.02
CA GLN A 529 2.14 13.29 25.66
C GLN A 529 1.48 14.67 25.65
N THR A 530 1.00 15.14 24.49
CA THR A 530 0.30 16.42 24.37
C THR A 530 -1.14 16.30 24.87
N SER A 531 -1.55 17.14 25.83
CA SER A 531 -2.93 17.11 26.32
C SER A 531 -3.90 17.83 25.38
N ALA A 532 -5.19 17.44 25.40
CA ALA A 532 -6.21 18.09 24.56
C ALA A 532 -6.44 19.57 24.93
N ASP A 533 -6.14 19.99 26.16
CA ASP A 533 -6.25 21.40 26.58
C ASP A 533 -5.05 22.22 26.11
N GLU A 534 -3.83 21.71 26.30
CA GLU A 534 -2.59 22.26 25.77
C GLU A 534 -2.64 22.39 24.24
N TRP A 535 -3.12 21.36 23.55
CA TRP A 535 -3.29 21.36 22.10
C TRP A 535 -4.23 22.48 21.64
N ARG A 536 -5.45 22.53 22.19
CA ARG A 536 -6.49 23.49 21.76
C ARG A 536 -6.15 24.94 22.08
N THR A 537 -5.55 25.19 23.24
CA THR A 537 -5.26 26.55 23.72
C THR A 537 -3.94 27.08 23.15
N THR A 538 -2.88 26.26 23.13
CA THR A 538 -1.52 26.71 22.88
C THR A 538 -0.92 26.08 21.63
N VAL A 539 -0.73 24.76 21.60
CA VAL A 539 0.19 24.13 20.63
C VAL A 539 -0.31 24.24 19.18
N ARG A 540 -1.62 24.08 18.91
CA ARG A 540 -2.16 24.24 17.54
C ARG A 540 -2.02 25.66 16.98
N ASN A 541 -1.84 26.64 17.86
CA ASN A 541 -1.71 28.06 17.54
C ASN A 541 -0.24 28.50 17.40
N ASN A 542 0.72 27.59 17.54
CA ASN A 542 2.15 27.88 17.36
C ASN A 542 2.43 28.50 15.97
N PRO A 543 3.40 29.42 15.87
CA PRO A 543 3.50 30.35 14.73
C PRO A 543 4.03 29.74 13.43
N ALA A 544 4.66 28.56 13.44
CA ALA A 544 5.19 27.96 12.20
C ALA A 544 4.08 27.70 11.15
N PRO A 545 4.38 27.82 9.84
CA PRO A 545 3.44 27.50 8.76
C PRO A 545 3.21 25.99 8.55
N TRP A 546 4.01 25.12 9.18
CA TRP A 546 3.88 23.66 9.11
C TRP A 546 3.75 23.02 10.49
N ALA A 547 3.02 21.91 10.53
CA ALA A 547 2.65 21.16 11.71
C ALA A 547 2.98 19.66 11.55
N GLU A 548 3.08 18.97 12.69
CA GLU A 548 3.21 17.52 12.77
C GLU A 548 2.22 16.92 13.78
N LEU A 549 1.51 15.86 13.38
CA LEU A 549 0.70 15.02 14.25
C LEU A 549 1.37 13.64 14.36
N GLN A 550 1.82 13.27 15.55
CA GLN A 550 2.56 12.02 15.80
C GLN A 550 1.75 11.03 16.65
N GLY A 551 1.57 9.82 16.13
CA GLY A 551 1.15 8.62 16.84
C GLY A 551 2.34 7.72 17.23
N ARG A 552 2.06 6.43 17.46
CA ARG A 552 3.04 5.36 17.71
C ARG A 552 3.63 4.78 16.42
N ARG A 553 2.87 4.80 15.31
CA ARG A 553 3.23 4.19 14.01
C ARG A 553 3.31 5.21 12.87
N VAL A 554 2.65 6.36 13.00
CA VAL A 554 2.57 7.37 11.93
C VAL A 554 2.89 8.78 12.45
N ILE A 555 3.61 9.57 11.65
CA ILE A 555 3.69 11.03 11.78
C ILE A 555 3.14 11.66 10.49
N VAL A 556 2.12 12.51 10.61
CA VAL A 556 1.56 13.27 9.48
C VAL A 556 2.05 14.72 9.54
N THR A 557 2.70 15.17 8.46
CA THR A 557 3.34 16.49 8.34
C THR A 557 2.59 17.32 7.29
N LEU A 558 2.04 18.46 7.68
CA LEU A 558 1.04 19.18 6.88
C LEU A 558 0.98 20.69 7.22
N PRO A 559 0.36 21.55 6.39
CA PRO A 559 0.25 22.98 6.66
C PRO A 559 -0.54 23.32 7.94
N SER A 560 0.00 24.18 8.80
CA SER A 560 -0.55 24.48 10.13
C SER A 560 -2.00 24.99 10.12
N GLU A 561 -2.46 25.60 9.03
CA GLU A 561 -3.84 26.06 8.89
C GLU A 561 -4.87 24.93 8.98
N VAL A 562 -4.52 23.73 8.49
CA VAL A 562 -5.41 22.56 8.42
C VAL A 562 -5.62 21.91 9.81
N VAL A 563 -4.70 22.11 10.76
CA VAL A 563 -4.80 21.59 12.14
C VAL A 563 -5.28 22.62 13.17
N ARG A 564 -5.35 23.92 12.83
CA ARG A 564 -5.84 24.96 13.75
C ARG A 564 -7.32 24.77 14.13
N SER A 565 -8.11 24.11 13.29
CA SER A 565 -9.51 23.74 13.55
C SER A 565 -9.69 22.34 14.16
N LEU A 566 -8.63 21.54 14.29
CA LEU A 566 -8.69 20.20 14.88
C LEU A 566 -8.67 20.32 16.42
N ASP A 567 -9.75 19.92 17.10
CA ASP A 567 -9.89 20.08 18.56
C ASP A 567 -9.25 18.94 19.39
N ASP A 568 -9.34 17.68 18.99
CA ASP A 568 -8.56 16.59 19.62
C ASP A 568 -8.02 15.63 18.53
N PRO A 569 -6.70 15.62 18.28
CA PRO A 569 -6.08 14.71 17.31
C PRO A 569 -6.03 13.24 17.75
N ARG A 570 -6.42 12.90 18.99
CA ARG A 570 -6.21 11.56 19.57
C ARG A 570 -6.82 10.44 18.75
N GLU A 571 -8.15 10.44 18.57
CA GLU A 571 -8.81 9.34 17.85
C GLU A 571 -8.34 9.25 16.40
N LEU A 572 -8.08 10.39 15.75
CA LEU A 572 -7.50 10.48 14.42
C LEU A 572 -6.14 9.76 14.35
N MET A 573 -5.23 10.04 15.29
CA MET A 573 -3.91 9.40 15.32
C MET A 573 -3.97 7.93 15.73
N GLU A 574 -4.93 7.53 16.57
CA GLU A 574 -5.23 6.12 16.85
C GLU A 574 -5.71 5.37 15.60
N LYS A 575 -6.49 6.00 14.70
CA LYS A 575 -6.84 5.38 13.41
C LYS A 575 -5.67 5.33 12.43
N TRP A 576 -4.82 6.37 12.39
CA TRP A 576 -3.59 6.37 11.60
C TRP A 576 -2.64 5.25 12.04
N ASP A 577 -2.46 5.06 13.35
CA ASP A 577 -1.67 3.97 13.89
C ASP A 577 -2.27 2.59 13.52
N ALA A 578 -3.59 2.45 13.61
CA ALA A 578 -4.29 1.20 13.28
C ALA A 578 -4.10 0.78 11.81
N ILE A 579 -3.95 1.72 10.86
CA ILE A 579 -3.62 1.39 9.46
C ILE A 579 -2.32 0.57 9.40
N VAL A 580 -1.27 1.02 10.11
CA VAL A 580 0.04 0.33 10.12
C VAL A 580 -0.03 -0.97 10.91
N ASP A 581 -0.78 -1.03 12.01
CA ASP A 581 -0.96 -2.29 12.75
C ASP A 581 -1.69 -3.36 11.90
N TYR A 582 -2.66 -2.96 11.07
CA TYR A 582 -3.32 -3.88 10.13
C TYR A 582 -2.39 -4.31 8.98
N GLN A 583 -1.48 -3.43 8.54
CA GLN A 583 -0.45 -3.76 7.56
C GLN A 583 0.55 -4.79 8.14
N ASP A 584 0.98 -4.60 9.40
CA ASP A 584 1.76 -5.59 10.14
C ASP A 584 1.04 -6.94 10.23
N GLU A 585 -0.25 -6.97 10.58
CA GLU A 585 -1.04 -8.21 10.67
C GLU A 585 -1.04 -9.02 9.37
N VAL A 586 -1.40 -8.42 8.22
CA VAL A 586 -1.47 -9.15 6.94
C VAL A 586 -0.11 -9.48 6.35
N ALA A 587 0.93 -8.69 6.67
CA ALA A 587 2.33 -9.02 6.39
C ALA A 587 2.89 -10.09 7.34
N GLY A 588 2.15 -10.54 8.35
CA GLY A 588 2.59 -11.56 9.31
C GLY A 588 3.68 -11.07 10.26
N LEU A 589 3.56 -9.82 10.72
CA LEU A 589 4.41 -9.13 11.68
C LEU A 589 3.66 -8.86 13.01
N SER A 590 4.40 -8.50 14.06
CA SER A 590 3.89 -8.05 15.37
C SER A 590 5.07 -7.58 16.22
N PRO A 591 4.91 -6.61 17.15
CA PRO A 591 5.98 -6.19 18.06
C PRO A 591 6.45 -7.31 19.02
N ASP A 592 5.64 -8.36 19.24
CA ASP A 592 5.95 -9.46 20.17
C ASP A 592 6.62 -10.67 19.51
N ASN A 593 6.64 -10.71 18.16
CA ASN A 593 7.27 -11.79 17.42
C ASN A 593 8.81 -11.79 17.58
N PRO A 594 9.46 -12.97 17.47
CA PRO A 594 10.91 -13.05 17.28
C PRO A 594 11.31 -12.50 15.90
N LEU A 595 12.60 -12.17 15.74
CA LEU A 595 13.18 -11.92 14.41
C LEU A 595 13.13 -13.21 13.55
N PRO A 596 12.85 -13.14 12.24
CA PRO A 596 12.69 -11.95 11.39
C PRO A 596 11.22 -11.49 11.24
N HIS A 597 10.37 -11.68 12.26
CA HIS A 597 8.94 -11.34 12.21
C HIS A 597 8.47 -10.28 13.22
N LYS A 598 9.40 -9.70 13.99
CA LYS A 598 9.15 -8.50 14.77
C LYS A 598 8.80 -7.33 13.85
N SER A 599 7.78 -6.54 14.13
CA SER A 599 7.46 -5.35 13.31
C SER A 599 8.48 -4.22 13.54
N ALA A 600 8.57 -3.28 12.57
CA ALA A 600 9.37 -2.08 12.74
C ALA A 600 8.81 -1.20 13.88
N ASN A 601 9.65 -0.68 14.77
CA ASN A 601 9.23 0.09 15.95
C ASN A 601 9.40 1.62 15.84
N LEU A 602 9.79 2.12 14.67
CA LEU A 602 9.83 3.55 14.34
C LEU A 602 8.61 3.94 13.47
N PRO A 603 8.17 5.21 13.48
CA PRO A 603 6.98 5.62 12.75
C PRO A 603 7.26 5.94 11.27
N PHE A 604 6.33 5.53 10.40
CA PHE A 604 6.22 6.01 9.02
C PHE A 604 5.90 7.51 9.00
N ARG A 605 6.32 8.21 7.95
CA ARG A 605 6.08 9.65 7.78
C ARG A 605 5.23 9.91 6.54
N TYR A 606 4.17 10.67 6.70
CA TYR A 606 3.40 11.27 5.62
C TYR A 606 3.73 12.75 5.54
N VAL A 607 4.03 13.27 4.35
CA VAL A 607 4.37 14.69 4.11
C VAL A 607 3.53 15.25 2.97
N ALA A 608 2.76 16.29 3.26
CA ALA A 608 2.04 17.05 2.24
C ALA A 608 3.02 17.88 1.39
N ASP A 609 2.73 18.11 0.12
CA ASP A 609 3.45 19.05 -0.75
C ASP A 609 2.47 19.76 -1.72
N ARG A 610 2.81 20.96 -2.19
CA ARG A 610 2.08 21.61 -3.30
C ARG A 610 2.28 20.84 -4.62
N GLN A 611 3.44 20.20 -4.79
CA GLN A 611 3.74 19.32 -5.91
C GLN A 611 4.68 18.20 -5.49
N ILE A 612 4.25 16.98 -5.72
CA ILE A 612 5.04 15.76 -5.54
C ILE A 612 5.73 15.34 -6.85
N SER A 613 6.70 14.43 -6.77
CA SER A 613 7.52 14.03 -7.93
C SER A 613 6.83 13.04 -8.88
N ALA A 614 5.83 12.28 -8.42
CA ALA A 614 5.04 11.35 -9.22
C ALA A 614 3.61 11.19 -8.66
N GLY A 615 2.66 10.72 -9.49
CA GLY A 615 1.35 10.27 -9.04
C GLY A 615 0.41 11.34 -8.44
N PHE A 616 -0.57 10.88 -7.66
CA PHE A 616 -1.44 11.71 -6.81
C PHE A 616 -0.96 11.73 -5.35
N MET A 617 -0.42 10.58 -4.92
CA MET A 617 0.47 10.36 -3.80
C MET A 617 1.62 9.47 -4.32
N HIS A 618 2.67 9.25 -3.51
CA HIS A 618 3.60 8.13 -3.71
C HIS A 618 4.29 7.73 -2.39
N ALA A 619 4.64 6.45 -2.30
CA ALA A 619 5.37 5.85 -1.20
C ALA A 619 6.85 6.29 -1.09
N GLY A 620 7.51 5.81 -0.04
CA GLY A 620 8.87 6.16 0.37
C GLY A 620 8.94 6.60 1.84
N TYR A 621 10.13 7.03 2.26
CA TYR A 621 10.31 7.67 3.57
C TYR A 621 10.82 9.10 3.42
N PRO A 622 9.94 10.12 3.54
CA PRO A 622 8.50 10.06 3.77
C PRO A 622 7.66 9.62 2.55
N ILE A 623 6.44 9.19 2.82
CA ILE A 623 5.32 9.05 1.88
C ILE A 623 4.83 10.47 1.54
N MET A 624 4.74 10.79 0.25
CA MET A 624 4.43 12.14 -0.23
C MET A 624 2.99 12.21 -0.77
N PHE A 625 2.27 13.30 -0.47
CA PHE A 625 0.91 13.53 -0.97
C PHE A 625 0.63 15.00 -1.29
N GLN A 626 -0.32 15.30 -2.20
CA GLN A 626 -0.64 16.69 -2.53
C GLN A 626 -1.48 17.39 -1.42
N ILE A 627 -1.12 18.63 -1.06
CA ILE A 627 -1.85 19.45 -0.07
C ILE A 627 -3.34 19.54 -0.42
N ASP A 628 -3.65 19.95 -1.65
CA ASP A 628 -5.02 20.04 -2.14
C ASP A 628 -5.39 18.78 -2.94
N PRO A 629 -6.44 18.03 -2.58
CA PRO A 629 -7.29 18.16 -1.39
C PRO A 629 -6.79 17.37 -0.16
N SER A 630 -5.70 16.61 -0.28
CA SER A 630 -5.45 15.48 0.61
C SER A 630 -4.93 15.84 2.02
N ALA A 631 -4.44 17.06 2.26
CA ALA A 631 -4.14 17.51 3.62
C ALA A 631 -5.42 17.64 4.47
N ALA A 632 -6.51 18.16 3.89
CA ALA A 632 -7.81 18.18 4.56
C ALA A 632 -8.36 16.76 4.78
N HIS A 633 -8.12 15.84 3.86
CA HIS A 633 -8.48 14.42 4.04
C HIS A 633 -7.64 13.73 5.13
N ALA A 634 -6.39 14.13 5.35
CA ALA A 634 -5.50 13.51 6.33
C ALA A 634 -5.87 13.84 7.80
N VAL A 635 -6.66 14.90 8.03
CA VAL A 635 -7.18 15.29 9.35
C VAL A 635 -8.66 14.95 9.58
N ASP A 636 -9.36 14.46 8.55
CA ASP A 636 -10.74 13.99 8.66
C ASP A 636 -10.77 12.47 8.92
N ILE A 637 -11.19 12.07 10.11
CA ILE A 637 -11.26 10.67 10.55
C ILE A 637 -12.16 9.80 9.65
N ASN A 638 -13.24 10.35 9.06
CA ASN A 638 -14.09 9.60 8.11
C ASN A 638 -13.39 9.45 6.76
N ARG A 639 -12.60 10.44 6.33
CA ARG A 639 -11.76 10.30 5.13
C ARG A 639 -10.68 9.26 5.35
N VAL A 640 -9.94 9.30 6.47
CA VAL A 640 -8.89 8.31 6.79
C VAL A 640 -9.43 6.89 6.91
N THR A 641 -10.63 6.68 7.47
CA THR A 641 -11.18 5.33 7.74
C THR A 641 -12.15 4.78 6.68
N ARG A 642 -12.80 5.63 5.86
CA ARG A 642 -13.79 5.19 4.85
C ARG A 642 -13.42 5.57 3.42
N GLY A 643 -12.75 6.71 3.23
CA GLY A 643 -12.29 7.20 1.93
C GLY A 643 -10.77 7.09 1.73
N GLY A 644 -10.08 6.36 2.60
CA GLY A 644 -8.64 6.49 2.83
C GLY A 644 -7.75 5.71 1.88
N TRP A 645 -8.31 5.17 0.78
CA TRP A 645 -7.64 4.17 -0.07
C TRP A 645 -6.23 4.59 -0.51
N GLY A 646 -6.04 5.84 -0.94
CA GLY A 646 -4.71 6.35 -1.31
C GLY A 646 -3.71 6.25 -0.16
N PHE A 647 -4.08 6.65 1.06
CA PHE A 647 -3.21 6.52 2.23
C PHE A 647 -2.86 5.06 2.53
N TRP A 648 -3.84 4.15 2.49
CA TRP A 648 -3.64 2.71 2.74
C TRP A 648 -2.78 2.03 1.68
N HIS A 649 -2.93 2.46 0.43
CA HIS A 649 -2.19 2.02 -0.74
C HIS A 649 -0.72 2.46 -0.65
N GLU A 650 -0.45 3.73 -0.33
CA GLU A 650 0.94 4.18 -0.12
C GLU A 650 1.60 3.48 1.08
N THR A 651 0.86 3.15 2.16
CA THR A 651 1.43 2.28 3.20
C THR A 651 1.73 0.88 2.65
N GLY A 652 0.85 0.33 1.80
CA GLY A 652 1.01 -0.99 1.20
C GLY A 652 2.30 -1.15 0.38
N HIS A 653 2.73 -0.10 -0.31
CA HIS A 653 4.01 -0.09 -1.04
C HIS A 653 5.23 -0.21 -0.11
N GLU A 654 5.18 0.38 1.09
CA GLU A 654 6.22 0.16 2.10
C GLU A 654 6.31 -1.34 2.47
N PHE A 655 5.16 -2.01 2.61
CA PHE A 655 5.07 -3.41 3.06
C PHE A 655 5.35 -4.46 1.97
N GLN A 656 5.31 -4.09 0.68
CA GLN A 656 5.59 -5.00 -0.45
C GLN A 656 6.97 -5.66 -0.34
N GLN A 657 7.05 -6.96 -0.64
CA GLN A 657 8.32 -7.69 -0.67
C GLN A 657 8.80 -7.88 -2.12
N GLY A 658 9.96 -7.31 -2.45
CA GLY A 658 10.50 -7.36 -3.83
C GLY A 658 10.58 -8.77 -4.42
N ALA A 659 10.85 -9.78 -3.59
CA ALA A 659 10.98 -11.19 -3.99
C ALA A 659 9.71 -11.84 -4.60
N TRP A 660 8.56 -11.16 -4.58
CA TRP A 660 7.36 -11.53 -5.34
C TRP A 660 6.59 -10.31 -5.87
N ASN A 661 7.29 -9.20 -6.12
CA ASN A 661 6.73 -7.97 -6.70
C ASN A 661 7.25 -7.75 -8.13
N TRP A 662 7.01 -8.73 -9.00
CA TRP A 662 7.49 -8.74 -10.40
C TRP A 662 6.85 -7.62 -11.24
N ASN A 663 7.44 -7.30 -12.40
CA ASN A 663 7.27 -6.04 -13.14
C ASN A 663 5.83 -5.49 -13.33
N VAL A 664 4.81 -6.35 -13.37
CA VAL A 664 3.40 -5.97 -13.57
C VAL A 664 2.58 -5.91 -12.29
N THR A 665 3.16 -6.27 -11.13
CA THR A 665 2.43 -6.43 -9.86
C THR A 665 2.56 -5.29 -8.86
N GLY A 666 3.43 -4.30 -9.09
CA GLY A 666 3.61 -3.16 -8.20
C GLY A 666 2.30 -2.48 -7.81
N GLU A 667 1.46 -2.17 -8.80
CA GLU A 667 0.14 -1.55 -8.63
C GLU A 667 -0.99 -2.55 -8.28
N ILE A 668 -0.67 -3.83 -8.11
CA ILE A 668 -1.64 -4.90 -7.86
C ILE A 668 -1.47 -5.44 -6.44
N THR A 669 -0.29 -5.93 -6.06
CA THR A 669 -0.05 -6.56 -4.74
C THR A 669 -0.12 -5.56 -3.60
N VAL A 670 0.18 -4.28 -3.84
CA VAL A 670 -0.07 -3.15 -2.92
C VAL A 670 -1.53 -3.11 -2.43
N ASN A 671 -2.49 -3.51 -3.28
CA ASN A 671 -3.90 -3.45 -2.93
C ASN A 671 -4.37 -4.66 -2.10
N ILE A 672 -3.50 -5.65 -1.83
CA ILE A 672 -3.75 -6.70 -0.82
C ILE A 672 -3.86 -6.05 0.57
N TYR A 673 -2.91 -5.15 0.90
CA TYR A 673 -2.93 -4.41 2.15
C TYR A 673 -4.10 -3.42 2.19
N SER A 674 -4.37 -2.70 1.09
CA SER A 674 -5.52 -1.78 0.99
C SER A 674 -6.86 -2.47 1.22
N LEU A 675 -7.08 -3.65 0.64
CA LEU A 675 -8.30 -4.45 0.88
C LEU A 675 -8.37 -4.95 2.33
N TYR A 676 -7.25 -5.31 2.95
CA TYR A 676 -7.22 -5.74 4.35
C TYR A 676 -7.59 -4.59 5.30
N VAL A 677 -7.00 -3.40 5.11
CA VAL A 677 -7.34 -2.18 5.87
C VAL A 677 -8.80 -1.78 5.63
N GLN A 678 -9.28 -1.85 4.38
CA GLN A 678 -10.68 -1.59 4.04
C GLN A 678 -11.64 -2.50 4.81
N GLN A 679 -11.34 -3.81 4.85
CA GLN A 679 -12.13 -4.81 5.57
C GLN A 679 -12.06 -4.63 7.08
N LYS A 680 -10.89 -4.28 7.64
CA LYS A 680 -10.68 -4.03 9.07
C LYS A 680 -11.47 -2.82 9.60
N PHE A 681 -11.62 -1.76 8.80
CA PHE A 681 -12.52 -0.65 9.10
C PHE A 681 -14.01 -0.93 8.80
N GLY A 682 -14.37 -2.15 8.36
CA GLY A 682 -15.75 -2.55 8.14
C GLY A 682 -16.41 -1.91 6.92
N ASN A 683 -15.62 -1.51 5.91
CA ASN A 683 -16.15 -0.96 4.65
C ASN A 683 -16.38 -2.08 3.62
N SER A 684 -17.34 -1.89 2.72
CA SER A 684 -17.54 -2.79 1.55
C SER A 684 -16.31 -2.81 0.65
N SER A 685 -16.02 -3.98 0.06
CA SER A 685 -14.87 -4.18 -0.83
C SER A 685 -14.96 -3.35 -2.12
N ASN A 686 -13.86 -2.69 -2.50
CA ASN A 686 -13.74 -1.98 -3.78
C ASN A 686 -13.88 -2.91 -4.99
N LEU A 687 -13.63 -4.22 -4.85
CA LEU A 687 -13.80 -5.19 -5.95
C LEU A 687 -15.27 -5.39 -6.36
N LEU A 688 -16.22 -4.91 -5.53
CA LEU A 688 -17.66 -4.96 -5.79
C LEU A 688 -18.21 -3.66 -6.42
N ILE A 689 -17.34 -2.68 -6.72
CA ILE A 689 -17.73 -1.47 -7.46
C ILE A 689 -17.99 -1.83 -8.93
N ARG A 690 -19.21 -1.53 -9.40
CA ARG A 690 -19.67 -1.78 -10.76
C ARG A 690 -19.29 -0.65 -11.72
N ASN A 691 -18.91 -1.03 -12.94
CA ASN A 691 -18.61 -0.11 -14.04
C ASN A 691 -19.90 0.33 -14.78
N ALA A 692 -19.77 1.06 -15.89
CA ALA A 692 -20.90 1.58 -16.67
C ALA A 692 -21.78 0.46 -17.28
N GLU A 693 -21.19 -0.69 -17.60
CA GLU A 693 -21.88 -1.89 -18.09
C GLU A 693 -22.51 -2.72 -16.95
N GLY A 694 -22.44 -2.22 -15.70
CA GLY A 694 -22.98 -2.88 -14.52
C GLY A 694 -22.13 -4.04 -14.01
N LYS A 695 -20.92 -4.27 -14.52
CA LYS A 695 -20.00 -5.34 -14.10
C LYS A 695 -19.05 -4.89 -13.00
N ASP A 696 -18.94 -5.66 -11.92
CA ASP A 696 -17.90 -5.43 -10.91
C ASP A 696 -16.53 -5.98 -11.37
N PHE A 697 -15.53 -5.99 -10.49
CA PHE A 697 -14.19 -6.46 -10.87
C PHE A 697 -14.12 -8.00 -10.95
N TYR A 698 -14.97 -8.73 -10.21
CA TYR A 698 -15.12 -10.18 -10.34
C TYR A 698 -15.78 -10.56 -11.66
N ASP A 699 -16.85 -9.86 -12.05
CA ASP A 699 -17.54 -10.09 -13.32
C ASP A 699 -16.55 -9.93 -14.51
N ARG A 700 -15.72 -8.89 -14.48
CA ARG A 700 -14.64 -8.66 -15.47
C ARG A 700 -13.51 -9.68 -15.39
N ALA A 701 -13.10 -10.10 -14.20
CA ALA A 701 -12.11 -11.18 -14.02
C ALA A 701 -12.59 -12.50 -14.62
N PHE A 702 -13.88 -12.82 -14.47
CA PHE A 702 -14.49 -14.03 -15.04
C PHE A 702 -14.61 -13.93 -16.57
N ASP A 703 -15.02 -12.78 -17.12
CA ASP A 703 -14.98 -12.53 -18.57
C ASP A 703 -13.54 -12.74 -19.11
N TYR A 704 -12.54 -12.12 -18.47
CA TYR A 704 -11.14 -12.26 -18.84
C TYR A 704 -10.70 -13.73 -18.80
N MET A 705 -10.94 -14.46 -17.72
CA MET A 705 -10.55 -15.88 -17.62
C MET A 705 -11.25 -16.76 -18.66
N ALA A 706 -12.51 -16.49 -19.00
CA ALA A 706 -13.25 -17.19 -20.05
C ALA A 706 -12.79 -16.83 -21.48
N SER A 707 -12.21 -15.64 -21.68
CA SER A 707 -11.83 -15.13 -23.01
C SER A 707 -10.68 -15.88 -23.70
N SER A 708 -10.71 -15.87 -25.03
CA SER A 708 -9.71 -16.44 -25.94
C SER A 708 -8.82 -15.37 -26.61
N ILE A 709 -8.53 -14.27 -25.90
CA ILE A 709 -7.73 -13.14 -26.40
C ILE A 709 -6.34 -13.62 -26.89
N PRO A 710 -5.85 -13.17 -28.07
CA PRO A 710 -4.49 -13.48 -28.52
C PRO A 710 -3.43 -12.94 -27.55
N ASN A 711 -2.36 -13.71 -27.31
CA ASN A 711 -1.28 -13.35 -26.37
C ASN A 711 -1.77 -13.03 -24.94
N LYS A 712 -2.84 -13.69 -24.50
CA LYS A 712 -3.40 -13.55 -23.15
C LYS A 712 -2.34 -13.78 -22.07
N SER A 713 -2.13 -12.78 -21.22
CA SER A 713 -1.14 -12.82 -20.13
C SER A 713 -1.65 -12.08 -18.90
N PHE A 714 -1.30 -12.57 -17.71
CA PHE A 714 -1.50 -11.85 -16.46
C PHE A 714 -0.74 -10.50 -16.46
N GLY A 715 -1.39 -9.45 -15.93
CA GLY A 715 -0.82 -8.11 -15.78
C GLY A 715 -0.75 -7.24 -17.04
N ASP A 716 -1.32 -7.66 -18.18
CA ASP A 716 -1.46 -6.78 -19.35
C ASP A 716 -2.68 -5.87 -19.18
N THR A 717 -2.42 -4.60 -18.84
CA THR A 717 -3.46 -3.60 -18.58
C THR A 717 -4.29 -3.21 -19.81
N ALA A 718 -3.95 -3.69 -21.01
CA ALA A 718 -4.82 -3.60 -22.19
C ALA A 718 -5.86 -4.74 -22.29
N GLN A 719 -5.70 -5.82 -21.50
CA GLN A 719 -6.58 -7.00 -21.52
C GLN A 719 -7.54 -7.02 -20.31
N LEU A 720 -7.08 -6.59 -19.14
CA LEU A 720 -7.87 -6.45 -17.91
C LEU A 720 -7.26 -5.34 -17.04
N ASP A 721 -8.08 -4.62 -16.28
CA ASP A 721 -7.60 -3.56 -15.40
C ASP A 721 -6.91 -4.11 -14.12
N LEU A 722 -6.14 -3.25 -13.44
CA LEU A 722 -5.33 -3.61 -12.27
C LEU A 722 -6.14 -4.22 -11.12
N PHE A 723 -7.37 -3.74 -10.90
CA PHE A 723 -8.27 -4.27 -9.87
C PHE A 723 -8.97 -5.57 -10.33
N GLY A 724 -9.17 -5.75 -11.63
CA GLY A 724 -9.52 -7.03 -12.22
C GLY A 724 -8.44 -8.09 -11.96
N TYR A 725 -7.16 -7.76 -12.13
CA TYR A 725 -6.06 -8.67 -11.77
C TYR A 725 -5.86 -8.84 -10.25
N LEU A 726 -6.22 -7.85 -9.43
CA LEU A 726 -6.27 -7.96 -7.96
C LEU A 726 -7.22 -9.07 -7.48
N VAL A 727 -8.24 -9.42 -8.27
CA VAL A 727 -9.14 -10.54 -7.95
C VAL A 727 -8.38 -11.86 -7.76
N LEU A 728 -7.28 -12.12 -8.50
CA LEU A 728 -6.41 -13.29 -8.28
C LEU A 728 -5.93 -13.34 -6.82
N PHE A 729 -5.37 -12.24 -6.33
CA PHE A 729 -4.84 -12.18 -4.97
C PHE A 729 -5.98 -12.23 -3.93
N ARG A 730 -7.12 -11.57 -4.19
CA ARG A 730 -8.28 -11.69 -3.29
C ARG A 730 -8.79 -13.14 -3.23
N GLN A 731 -8.85 -13.86 -4.35
CA GLN A 731 -9.25 -15.27 -4.41
C GLN A 731 -8.38 -16.18 -3.55
N LEU A 732 -7.06 -15.98 -3.50
CA LEU A 732 -6.18 -16.72 -2.58
C LEU A 732 -6.57 -16.51 -1.11
N SER A 733 -6.91 -15.28 -0.71
CA SER A 733 -7.40 -15.00 0.66
C SER A 733 -8.85 -15.44 0.92
N LEU A 734 -9.68 -15.62 -0.12
CA LEU A 734 -11.02 -16.22 0.00
C LEU A 734 -10.94 -17.75 0.14
N ALA A 735 -9.97 -18.39 -0.50
CA ALA A 735 -9.72 -19.83 -0.39
C ALA A 735 -9.10 -20.21 0.96
N TYR A 736 -8.04 -19.50 1.36
CA TYR A 736 -7.14 -19.90 2.45
C TYR A 736 -7.15 -18.94 3.66
N GLY A 737 -8.03 -17.94 3.64
CA GLY A 737 -8.10 -16.88 4.65
C GLY A 737 -6.97 -15.85 4.53
N TRP A 738 -7.10 -14.71 5.21
CA TRP A 738 -6.06 -13.67 5.22
C TRP A 738 -4.72 -14.13 5.83
N GLU A 739 -4.73 -15.16 6.69
CA GLU A 739 -3.50 -15.78 7.19
C GLU A 739 -2.61 -16.35 6.07
N PHE A 740 -3.14 -16.66 4.89
CA PHE A 740 -2.36 -17.05 3.73
C PHE A 740 -1.27 -16.02 3.43
N TYR A 741 -1.60 -14.73 3.43
CA TYR A 741 -0.62 -13.67 3.20
C TYR A 741 0.36 -13.55 4.36
N ALA A 742 -0.09 -13.63 5.61
CA ALA A 742 0.81 -13.62 6.76
C ALA A 742 1.84 -14.77 6.71
N LYS A 743 1.43 -15.96 6.27
CA LYS A 743 2.30 -17.13 6.09
C LYS A 743 3.24 -16.98 4.89
N LEU A 744 2.74 -16.48 3.74
CA LEU A 744 3.53 -16.24 2.54
C LEU A 744 4.66 -15.22 2.82
N HIS A 745 4.34 -14.10 3.45
CA HIS A 745 5.32 -13.06 3.82
C HIS A 745 6.39 -13.57 4.79
N ARG A 746 6.04 -14.48 5.70
CA ARG A 746 6.98 -15.12 6.63
C ARG A 746 7.93 -16.06 5.88
N ALA A 747 7.39 -16.96 5.06
CA ALA A 747 8.17 -17.86 4.22
C ALA A 747 9.17 -17.11 3.31
N TYR A 748 8.76 -15.99 2.69
CA TYR A 748 9.67 -15.14 1.90
C TYR A 748 10.72 -14.36 2.71
N ARG A 749 10.49 -14.10 4.01
CA ARG A 749 11.52 -13.56 4.94
C ARG A 749 12.48 -14.64 5.43
N GLU A 750 11.99 -15.87 5.59
CA GLU A 750 12.77 -17.03 6.03
C GLU A 750 13.69 -17.60 4.95
N LEU A 751 13.36 -17.45 3.66
CA LEU A 751 14.22 -17.88 2.55
C LEU A 751 15.67 -17.40 2.74
N PRO A 752 16.70 -18.25 2.63
CA PRO A 752 18.09 -17.82 2.56
C PRO A 752 18.30 -16.81 1.43
N ALA A 753 19.10 -15.76 1.64
CA ALA A 753 19.29 -14.69 0.64
C ALA A 753 19.81 -15.20 -0.72
N ALA A 754 20.54 -16.31 -0.75
CA ALA A 754 20.99 -16.97 -1.98
C ALA A 754 19.88 -17.66 -2.79
N GLN A 755 18.73 -17.96 -2.15
CA GLN A 755 17.53 -18.58 -2.72
C GLN A 755 16.42 -17.57 -3.06
N LEU A 756 16.64 -16.26 -2.83
CA LEU A 756 15.75 -15.24 -3.35
C LEU A 756 15.86 -15.19 -4.89
N PRO A 757 14.74 -15.00 -5.60
CA PRO A 757 14.76 -14.82 -7.05
C PRO A 757 15.48 -13.52 -7.43
N LYS A 758 16.09 -13.51 -8.62
CA LYS A 758 16.98 -12.44 -9.12
C LYS A 758 16.53 -11.91 -10.49
N THR A 759 15.49 -12.51 -11.06
CA THR A 759 14.90 -12.12 -12.34
C THR A 759 13.37 -12.21 -12.25
N ASN A 760 12.68 -11.39 -13.07
CA ASN A 760 11.22 -11.38 -13.15
C ASN A 760 10.60 -12.77 -13.40
N GLN A 761 11.28 -13.66 -14.14
CA GLN A 761 10.77 -15.02 -14.36
C GLN A 761 10.92 -15.90 -13.11
N GLU A 762 12.06 -15.80 -12.42
CA GLU A 762 12.26 -16.51 -11.15
C GLU A 762 11.29 -16.02 -10.07
N GLU A 763 10.92 -14.73 -10.05
CA GLU A 763 9.92 -14.16 -9.13
C GLU A 763 8.54 -14.80 -9.36
N ILE A 764 8.09 -14.85 -10.62
CA ILE A 764 6.81 -15.47 -11.02
C ILE A 764 6.82 -16.97 -10.69
N ASP A 765 7.88 -17.68 -11.08
CA ASP A 765 8.00 -19.13 -10.87
C ASP A 765 8.05 -19.48 -9.37
N THR A 766 8.81 -18.70 -8.60
CA THR A 766 8.90 -18.85 -7.14
C THR A 766 7.56 -18.53 -6.49
N PHE A 767 6.83 -17.49 -6.94
CA PHE A 767 5.52 -17.16 -6.41
C PHE A 767 4.51 -18.30 -6.59
N VAL A 768 4.46 -18.95 -7.76
CA VAL A 768 3.58 -20.10 -8.00
C VAL A 768 3.92 -21.28 -7.09
N VAL A 769 5.21 -21.57 -6.87
CA VAL A 769 5.67 -22.63 -5.95
C VAL A 769 5.40 -22.29 -4.49
N MET A 770 5.68 -21.05 -4.06
CA MET A 770 5.52 -20.60 -2.67
C MET A 770 4.05 -20.42 -2.28
N ALA A 771 3.20 -19.93 -3.19
CA ALA A 771 1.75 -19.90 -2.99
C ALA A 771 1.19 -21.32 -2.82
N SER A 772 1.62 -22.29 -3.65
CA SER A 772 1.21 -23.69 -3.52
C SER A 772 1.65 -24.31 -2.19
N LYS A 773 2.91 -24.11 -1.79
CA LYS A 773 3.42 -24.52 -0.46
C LYS A 773 2.65 -23.88 0.70
N THR A 774 2.23 -22.62 0.56
CA THR A 774 1.53 -21.87 1.61
C THR A 774 0.06 -22.26 1.73
N ALA A 775 -0.59 -22.61 0.62
CA ALA A 775 -1.93 -23.19 0.59
C ALA A 775 -1.96 -24.64 1.10
N GLY A 776 -0.87 -25.39 0.89
CA GLY A 776 -0.85 -26.85 1.05
C GLY A 776 -1.48 -27.59 -0.14
N GLU A 777 -1.74 -26.90 -1.24
CA GLU A 777 -2.44 -27.41 -2.43
C GLU A 777 -1.71 -27.04 -3.73
N ASN A 778 -1.91 -27.83 -4.78
CA ASN A 778 -1.32 -27.59 -6.10
C ASN A 778 -2.12 -26.52 -6.87
N LEU A 779 -1.64 -25.28 -6.86
CA LEU A 779 -2.33 -24.13 -7.47
C LEU A 779 -2.08 -23.96 -8.98
N THR A 780 -1.38 -24.89 -9.65
CA THR A 780 -1.01 -24.71 -11.07
C THR A 780 -2.22 -24.48 -11.98
N ALA A 781 -3.32 -25.19 -11.76
CA ALA A 781 -4.58 -25.02 -12.50
C ALA A 781 -5.19 -23.61 -12.32
N PHE A 782 -5.08 -23.02 -11.12
CA PHE A 782 -5.56 -21.66 -10.83
C PHE A 782 -4.71 -20.61 -11.57
N PHE A 783 -3.38 -20.75 -11.54
CA PHE A 783 -2.48 -19.85 -12.25
C PHE A 783 -2.56 -20.01 -13.79
N ASP A 784 -2.87 -21.22 -14.28
CA ASP A 784 -3.18 -21.46 -15.69
C ASP A 784 -4.45 -20.73 -16.15
N LYS A 785 -5.53 -20.72 -15.34
CA LYS A 785 -6.78 -19.98 -15.63
C LYS A 785 -6.56 -18.47 -15.71
N TRP A 786 -5.74 -17.96 -14.79
CA TRP A 786 -5.32 -16.56 -14.72
C TRP A 786 -4.28 -16.15 -15.79
N ALA A 787 -3.81 -17.07 -16.63
CA ALA A 787 -2.78 -16.86 -17.64
C ALA A 787 -1.47 -16.26 -17.06
N VAL A 788 -1.08 -16.66 -15.85
CA VAL A 788 0.21 -16.28 -15.25
C VAL A 788 1.34 -16.90 -16.07
N PRO A 789 2.32 -16.11 -16.58
CA PRO A 789 3.36 -16.62 -17.48
C PRO A 789 4.51 -17.28 -16.71
N TYR A 790 4.22 -18.36 -15.98
CA TYR A 790 5.19 -19.16 -15.24
C TYR A 790 5.82 -20.26 -16.11
N SER A 791 7.04 -20.70 -15.79
CA SER A 791 7.79 -21.76 -16.50
C SER A 791 7.16 -23.13 -16.28
N LYS A 792 6.11 -23.43 -17.05
CA LYS A 792 5.12 -24.48 -16.72
C LYS A 792 5.71 -25.82 -16.34
N ASP A 793 6.61 -26.37 -17.16
CA ASP A 793 7.15 -27.71 -16.93
C ASP A 793 8.08 -27.77 -15.71
N ALA A 794 8.95 -26.76 -15.53
CA ALA A 794 9.87 -26.68 -14.40
C ALA A 794 9.13 -26.48 -13.05
N VAL A 795 8.11 -25.62 -13.04
CA VAL A 795 7.30 -25.34 -11.86
C VAL A 795 6.36 -26.50 -11.52
N ARG A 796 5.73 -27.14 -12.52
CA ARG A 796 4.91 -28.34 -12.31
C ARG A 796 5.75 -29.51 -11.79
N ALA A 797 6.98 -29.69 -12.27
CA ALA A 797 7.90 -30.69 -11.73
C ALA A 797 8.26 -30.42 -10.25
N GLN A 798 8.53 -29.16 -9.90
CA GLN A 798 8.76 -28.77 -8.51
C GLN A 798 7.55 -29.02 -7.61
N ILE A 799 6.34 -28.69 -8.06
CA ILE A 799 5.11 -28.88 -7.26
C ILE A 799 4.71 -30.35 -7.16
N ALA A 800 4.92 -31.16 -8.22
CA ALA A 800 4.71 -32.60 -8.17
C ALA A 800 5.60 -33.27 -7.09
N ALA A 801 6.85 -32.83 -6.94
CA ALA A 801 7.76 -33.33 -5.91
C ALA A 801 7.32 -33.02 -4.46
N LEU A 802 6.36 -32.11 -4.26
CA LEU A 802 5.79 -31.78 -2.95
C LEU A 802 4.60 -32.68 -2.57
N ASN A 803 4.05 -33.48 -3.51
CA ASN A 803 2.88 -34.34 -3.31
C ASN A 803 1.62 -33.61 -2.77
N LEU A 804 1.43 -32.34 -3.12
CA LEU A 804 0.27 -31.56 -2.68
C LEU A 804 -1.02 -32.02 -3.39
N PRO A 805 -2.17 -32.13 -2.68
CA PRO A 805 -3.46 -32.37 -3.30
C PRO A 805 -3.86 -31.21 -4.23
N MET A 806 -4.79 -31.48 -5.17
CA MET A 806 -5.48 -30.40 -5.88
C MET A 806 -6.52 -29.74 -4.97
N PRO A 807 -6.82 -28.43 -5.14
CA PRO A 807 -7.91 -27.77 -4.44
C PRO A 807 -9.24 -28.51 -4.57
N ALA A 808 -10.00 -28.59 -3.47
CA ALA A 808 -11.30 -29.28 -3.44
C ALA A 808 -12.41 -28.58 -4.24
N GLN A 809 -12.15 -27.38 -4.78
CA GLN A 809 -13.06 -26.59 -5.60
C GLN A 809 -12.28 -25.68 -6.58
N ASP A 810 -12.94 -25.21 -7.64
CA ASP A 810 -12.39 -24.26 -8.62
C ASP A 810 -12.13 -22.88 -8.00
N ILE A 811 -10.99 -22.68 -7.31
CA ILE A 811 -10.71 -21.42 -6.57
C ILE A 811 -10.55 -20.16 -7.45
N TRP A 812 -10.58 -20.28 -8.78
CA TRP A 812 -10.72 -19.15 -9.72
C TRP A 812 -12.17 -18.65 -9.85
N THR A 813 -13.15 -19.31 -9.23
CA THR A 813 -14.57 -18.92 -9.23
C THR A 813 -15.01 -18.17 -7.97
N LEU A 814 -14.15 -18.09 -6.93
CA LEU A 814 -14.52 -17.44 -5.68
C LEU A 814 -14.75 -15.93 -5.89
N ARG A 815 -15.77 -15.39 -5.24
CA ARG A 815 -16.03 -13.94 -5.13
C ARG A 815 -16.59 -13.59 -3.75
N GLU A 816 -16.40 -12.33 -3.36
CA GLU A 816 -17.11 -11.72 -2.24
C GLU A 816 -18.59 -11.49 -2.58
N THR A 817 -19.48 -11.55 -1.60
CA THR A 817 -20.83 -10.97 -1.72
C THR A 817 -21.12 -9.97 -0.60
N ASN A 818 -21.87 -8.91 -0.94
CA ASN A 818 -22.47 -8.01 0.06
C ASN A 818 -23.79 -8.57 0.65
N VAL A 819 -24.32 -9.66 0.10
CA VAL A 819 -25.60 -10.26 0.51
C VAL A 819 -25.43 -11.76 0.72
N LEU A 820 -25.45 -12.17 1.98
CA LEU A 820 -25.61 -13.56 2.41
C LEU A 820 -27.06 -13.76 2.87
N SER A 821 -27.69 -14.87 2.46
CA SER A 821 -28.98 -15.29 2.98
C SER A 821 -28.85 -15.92 4.37
N ALA A 822 -29.95 -15.94 5.14
CA ALA A 822 -30.03 -16.76 6.34
C ALA A 822 -29.95 -18.26 5.94
N PRO A 823 -29.26 -19.11 6.71
CA PRO A 823 -29.25 -20.54 6.46
C PRO A 823 -30.57 -21.18 6.91
N GLU A 824 -30.90 -22.33 6.34
CA GLU A 824 -32.03 -23.14 6.81
C GLU A 824 -31.59 -24.03 7.98
N ILE A 825 -32.41 -24.10 9.03
CA ILE A 825 -32.22 -25.01 10.17
C ILE A 825 -33.21 -26.17 10.03
N VAL A 826 -32.70 -27.35 9.68
CA VAL A 826 -33.48 -28.59 9.60
C VAL A 826 -33.37 -29.33 10.94
N LEU A 827 -34.47 -29.94 11.38
CA LEU A 827 -34.52 -30.78 12.58
C LEU A 827 -34.84 -32.22 12.16
N GLU A 828 -34.10 -33.18 12.71
CA GLU A 828 -34.33 -34.61 12.52
C GLU A 828 -34.55 -35.27 13.89
N PRO A 829 -35.72 -35.90 14.13
CA PRO A 829 -36.90 -35.96 13.25
C PRO A 829 -37.58 -34.59 13.07
N ALA A 830 -38.37 -34.41 12.01
CA ALA A 830 -39.12 -33.17 11.77
C ALA A 830 -40.46 -33.17 12.52
N LYS A 831 -40.45 -32.71 13.78
CA LYS A 831 -41.63 -32.48 14.64
C LYS A 831 -41.57 -31.09 15.29
N GLU A 832 -42.60 -30.71 16.05
CA GLU A 832 -42.56 -29.54 16.95
C GLU A 832 -42.02 -29.91 18.35
N TRP A 833 -42.39 -31.08 18.85
CA TRP A 833 -42.00 -31.63 20.15
C TRP A 833 -41.33 -33.01 19.99
N HIS A 834 -40.39 -33.33 20.88
CA HIS A 834 -39.51 -34.48 20.76
C HIS A 834 -39.25 -35.17 22.11
N ASN A 835 -39.42 -36.49 22.15
CA ASN A 835 -39.17 -37.31 23.34
C ASN A 835 -37.77 -37.98 23.37
N GLY A 836 -36.75 -37.30 22.85
CA GLY A 836 -35.42 -37.88 22.68
C GLY A 836 -34.35 -36.86 22.30
N GLU A 837 -33.25 -37.32 21.72
CA GLU A 837 -32.29 -36.43 21.06
C GLU A 837 -32.89 -35.84 19.77
N VAL A 838 -32.47 -34.63 19.40
CA VAL A 838 -32.82 -34.00 18.13
C VAL A 838 -31.53 -33.61 17.41
N ARG A 839 -31.40 -34.00 16.15
CA ARG A 839 -30.26 -33.63 15.32
C ARG A 839 -30.60 -32.38 14.53
N VAL A 840 -29.70 -31.41 14.58
CA VAL A 840 -29.86 -30.10 13.98
C VAL A 840 -28.87 -29.95 12.84
N THR A 841 -29.40 -29.80 11.63
CA THR A 841 -28.64 -29.68 10.39
C THR A 841 -28.76 -28.23 9.88
N VAL A 842 -27.62 -27.57 9.65
CA VAL A 842 -27.56 -26.19 9.14
C VAL A 842 -27.22 -26.22 7.65
N ASN A 843 -28.21 -25.93 6.82
CA ASN A 843 -28.08 -25.86 5.37
C ASN A 843 -27.82 -24.42 4.93
N VAL A 844 -26.67 -24.16 4.30
CA VAL A 844 -26.35 -22.85 3.72
C VAL A 844 -26.69 -22.86 2.23
N GLN A 845 -27.26 -21.76 1.72
CA GLN A 845 -27.56 -21.60 0.29
C GLN A 845 -26.28 -21.28 -0.48
N THR A 846 -25.77 -22.23 -1.27
CA THR A 846 -24.43 -22.22 -1.88
C THR A 846 -24.35 -21.54 -3.26
N SER A 847 -25.29 -20.65 -3.60
CA SER A 847 -25.38 -20.08 -4.94
C SER A 847 -24.25 -19.08 -5.24
N GLY A 848 -23.18 -19.56 -5.88
CA GLY A 848 -22.12 -18.73 -6.48
C GLY A 848 -21.17 -18.01 -5.52
N THR A 849 -21.15 -18.42 -4.25
CA THR A 849 -20.30 -17.84 -3.19
C THR A 849 -19.58 -18.97 -2.47
N ALA A 850 -18.27 -18.80 -2.26
CA ALA A 850 -17.37 -19.90 -1.96
C ALA A 850 -16.22 -19.45 -1.04
N GLY A 851 -15.83 -20.32 -0.12
CA GLY A 851 -15.35 -19.87 1.20
C GLY A 851 -16.50 -19.53 2.17
N LEU A 852 -17.74 -19.91 1.82
CA LEU A 852 -18.95 -19.77 2.61
C LEU A 852 -19.14 -20.99 3.52
N ARG A 853 -19.41 -20.76 4.81
CA ARG A 853 -19.64 -21.79 5.85
C ARG A 853 -20.90 -21.47 6.67
N GLY A 854 -21.48 -22.51 7.25
CA GLY A 854 -22.48 -22.34 8.31
C GLY A 854 -21.79 -22.08 9.65
N GLN A 855 -22.38 -21.21 10.48
CA GLN A 855 -22.07 -21.11 11.89
C GLN A 855 -23.34 -21.30 12.72
N TYR A 856 -23.21 -21.88 13.91
CA TYR A 856 -24.30 -22.01 14.87
C TYR A 856 -23.87 -21.55 16.28
N LYS A 857 -24.87 -21.23 17.12
CA LYS A 857 -24.73 -21.08 18.58
C LYS A 857 -25.99 -21.63 19.26
N LEU A 858 -25.83 -22.15 20.47
CA LEU A 858 -26.94 -22.58 21.33
C LEU A 858 -27.25 -21.45 22.32
N GLY A 859 -28.49 -20.97 22.33
CA GLY A 859 -28.92 -19.79 23.09
C GLY A 859 -28.40 -18.45 22.52
N PRO A 860 -29.02 -17.32 22.90
CA PRO A 860 -28.67 -15.99 22.34
C PRO A 860 -27.23 -15.57 22.63
N ASN A 861 -26.74 -15.94 23.82
CA ASN A 861 -25.40 -15.62 24.34
C ASN A 861 -24.35 -16.71 24.02
N GLY A 862 -24.69 -17.73 23.24
CA GLY A 862 -23.78 -18.82 22.89
C GLY A 862 -22.63 -18.35 21.98
N LYS A 863 -21.47 -19.01 22.09
CA LYS A 863 -20.33 -18.76 21.20
C LYS A 863 -20.62 -19.32 19.80
N TRP A 864 -20.47 -18.47 18.78
CA TRP A 864 -20.49 -18.90 17.37
C TRP A 864 -19.42 -19.95 17.10
N THR A 865 -19.85 -21.06 16.52
CA THR A 865 -19.05 -22.25 16.20
C THR A 865 -19.32 -22.64 14.74
N ASP A 866 -18.28 -22.98 13.99
CA ASP A 866 -18.42 -23.43 12.60
C ASP A 866 -19.16 -24.77 12.53
N TYR A 867 -20.12 -24.88 11.62
CA TYR A 867 -20.90 -26.10 11.40
C TYR A 867 -20.14 -27.06 10.50
N THR A 868 -19.65 -28.16 11.08
CA THR A 868 -18.88 -29.22 10.39
C THR A 868 -19.63 -30.54 10.25
N GLY A 869 -20.85 -30.63 10.79
CA GLY A 869 -21.72 -31.81 10.78
C GLY A 869 -22.90 -31.63 11.74
N PRO A 870 -23.90 -32.53 11.72
CA PRO A 870 -25.13 -32.38 12.51
C PRO A 870 -24.86 -32.23 14.01
N VAL A 871 -25.59 -31.32 14.65
CA VAL A 871 -25.45 -30.99 16.07
C VAL A 871 -26.57 -31.65 16.86
N THR A 872 -26.23 -32.50 17.82
CA THR A 872 -27.23 -33.10 18.72
C THR A 872 -27.65 -32.11 19.80
N VAL A 873 -28.96 -31.98 20.03
CA VAL A 873 -29.56 -31.28 21.17
C VAL A 873 -30.27 -32.32 22.05
N GLU A 874 -29.97 -32.29 23.35
CA GLU A 874 -30.47 -33.26 24.34
C GLU A 874 -31.06 -32.61 25.61
N ALA A 875 -31.00 -31.28 25.71
CA ALA A 875 -31.48 -30.55 26.88
C ALA A 875 -33.00 -30.43 26.87
N GLU A 876 -33.61 -30.66 28.03
CA GLU A 876 -35.05 -30.55 28.26
C GLU A 876 -35.57 -29.13 27.99
N GLY A 877 -36.81 -29.04 27.52
CA GLY A 877 -37.49 -27.80 27.19
C GLY A 877 -37.01 -27.13 25.90
N GLY A 878 -37.22 -25.81 25.83
CA GLY A 878 -36.96 -25.00 24.63
C GLY A 878 -35.50 -24.55 24.44
N THR A 879 -34.70 -25.31 23.69
CA THR A 879 -33.36 -24.90 23.26
C THR A 879 -33.41 -24.10 21.94
N ALA A 880 -33.19 -22.78 22.02
CA ALA A 880 -33.08 -21.93 20.83
C ALA A 880 -31.73 -22.13 20.12
N VAL A 881 -31.75 -22.70 18.92
CA VAL A 881 -30.58 -22.79 18.03
C VAL A 881 -30.58 -21.60 17.07
N TYR A 882 -29.48 -20.86 17.04
CA TYR A 882 -29.25 -19.78 16.10
C TYR A 882 -28.24 -20.26 15.08
N ALA A 883 -28.47 -19.98 13.80
CA ALA A 883 -27.55 -20.27 12.71
C ALA A 883 -27.36 -19.05 11.81
N ARG A 884 -26.16 -18.86 11.26
CA ARG A 884 -25.90 -17.81 10.26
C ARG A 884 -24.95 -18.32 9.19
N SER A 885 -25.10 -17.77 8.00
CA SER A 885 -24.12 -17.91 6.91
C SER A 885 -22.95 -16.99 7.20
N ALA A 886 -21.71 -17.47 7.06
CA ALA A 886 -20.50 -16.67 7.28
C ALA A 886 -19.43 -17.01 6.25
N GLU A 887 -18.72 -16.01 5.73
CA GLU A 887 -17.58 -16.23 4.83
C GLU A 887 -16.26 -16.40 5.60
N LEU A 888 -15.23 -16.88 4.91
CA LEU A 888 -13.82 -16.74 5.31
C LEU A 888 -13.34 -15.28 5.30
N SER A 889 -14.02 -14.38 4.56
CA SER A 889 -13.82 -12.93 4.64
C SER A 889 -14.19 -12.35 6.02
N GLY A 890 -15.09 -13.00 6.76
CA GLY A 890 -15.67 -12.48 8.00
C GLY A 890 -17.00 -11.74 7.83
N VAL A 891 -17.51 -11.60 6.59
CA VAL A 891 -18.89 -11.17 6.34
C VAL A 891 -19.86 -12.23 6.88
N THR A 892 -20.93 -11.80 7.55
CA THR A 892 -21.96 -12.69 8.12
C THR A 892 -23.36 -12.28 7.70
N GLY A 893 -24.16 -13.24 7.27
CA GLY A 893 -25.58 -13.05 6.96
C GLY A 893 -26.46 -12.94 8.20
N PRO A 894 -27.77 -12.69 8.00
CA PRO A 894 -28.74 -12.61 9.08
C PRO A 894 -28.88 -13.94 9.83
N GLU A 895 -29.18 -13.86 11.13
CA GLU A 895 -29.39 -15.04 12.00
C GLU A 895 -30.75 -15.69 11.69
N ALA A 896 -30.73 -16.96 11.25
CA ALA A 896 -31.86 -17.86 11.37
C ALA A 896 -31.95 -18.35 12.82
N VAL A 897 -33.17 -18.57 13.32
CA VAL A 897 -33.42 -19.09 14.67
C VAL A 897 -34.49 -20.17 14.62
N LYS A 898 -34.26 -21.28 15.32
CA LYS A 898 -35.23 -22.36 15.46
C LYS A 898 -35.11 -22.98 16.84
N THR A 899 -36.24 -23.08 17.55
CA THR A 899 -36.29 -23.71 18.87
C THR A 899 -36.49 -25.21 18.71
N VAL A 900 -35.54 -25.99 19.22
CA VAL A 900 -35.72 -27.41 19.52
C VAL A 900 -36.49 -27.51 20.83
N LYS A 901 -37.61 -28.24 20.87
CA LYS A 901 -38.39 -28.45 22.08
C LYS A 901 -38.38 -29.92 22.50
N ILE A 902 -37.69 -30.24 23.59
CA ILE A 902 -37.59 -31.62 24.09
C ILE A 902 -38.44 -31.77 25.37
N ASP A 903 -39.21 -32.84 25.44
CA ASP A 903 -39.95 -33.24 26.63
C ASP A 903 -39.90 -34.77 26.74
N ARG A 904 -39.32 -35.27 27.82
CA ARG A 904 -39.06 -36.70 28.09
C ARG A 904 -39.92 -37.22 29.24
N ILE A 905 -40.85 -36.42 29.76
CA ILE A 905 -41.62 -36.72 30.96
C ILE A 905 -43.07 -37.00 30.58
N ALA A 906 -43.53 -38.24 30.76
CA ALA A 906 -44.92 -38.58 30.49
C ALA A 906 -45.90 -37.86 31.46
N PRO A 907 -47.11 -37.48 31.00
CA PRO A 907 -48.07 -36.71 31.79
C PRO A 907 -48.34 -37.21 33.21
N ALA A 908 -48.53 -36.27 34.13
CA ALA A 908 -48.98 -36.55 35.48
C ALA A 908 -50.50 -36.84 35.47
N VAL A 909 -50.84 -38.14 35.54
CA VAL A 909 -52.22 -38.61 35.76
C VAL A 909 -52.53 -38.74 37.25
N GLU A 910 -53.59 -38.10 37.72
CA GLU A 910 -54.13 -38.22 39.07
C GLU A 910 -55.64 -38.51 39.02
N ALA A 911 -56.12 -39.42 39.86
CA ALA A 911 -57.55 -39.65 40.07
C ALA A 911 -57.81 -39.95 41.55
N THR A 912 -58.85 -39.34 42.12
CA THR A 912 -59.24 -39.59 43.52
C THR A 912 -60.35 -40.63 43.55
N VAL A 913 -60.02 -41.86 43.93
CA VAL A 913 -60.96 -42.99 43.97
C VAL A 913 -61.09 -43.53 45.39
N THR A 914 -62.31 -43.65 45.90
CA THR A 914 -62.60 -44.32 47.18
C THR A 914 -62.37 -45.82 47.01
N GLN A 915 -61.64 -46.46 47.93
CA GLN A 915 -61.29 -47.89 47.81
C GLN A 915 -62.51 -48.83 47.76
N SER A 916 -63.62 -48.43 48.37
CA SER A 916 -64.92 -49.07 48.18
C SER A 916 -66.05 -48.04 48.27
N VAL A 917 -67.15 -48.32 47.58
CA VAL A 917 -68.40 -47.52 47.57
C VAL A 917 -69.59 -48.48 47.53
N TYR A 918 -70.72 -48.14 48.14
CA TYR A 918 -71.91 -48.98 48.04
C TYR A 918 -72.60 -48.80 46.68
N GLN A 919 -73.14 -49.89 46.12
CA GLN A 919 -73.81 -49.89 44.81
C GLN A 919 -75.03 -48.94 44.73
N THR A 920 -75.61 -48.57 45.89
CA THR A 920 -76.73 -47.62 46.00
C THR A 920 -76.30 -46.16 46.14
N GLU A 921 -75.01 -45.90 46.33
CA GLU A 921 -74.44 -44.56 46.36
C GLU A 921 -74.07 -44.05 44.95
N ARG A 922 -73.87 -42.73 44.84
CA ARG A 922 -73.39 -42.09 43.61
C ARG A 922 -71.91 -41.72 43.77
N LEU A 923 -71.03 -42.31 42.96
CA LEU A 923 -69.61 -41.97 42.97
C LEU A 923 -69.29 -41.00 41.83
N THR A 924 -68.47 -39.98 42.11
CA THR A 924 -67.90 -39.10 41.09
C THR A 924 -66.39 -39.11 41.25
N ILE A 925 -65.67 -39.67 40.27
CA ILE A 925 -64.21 -39.71 40.28
C ILE A 925 -63.68 -38.50 39.50
N PRO A 926 -63.06 -37.50 40.15
CA PRO A 926 -62.28 -36.49 39.45
C PRO A 926 -61.03 -37.16 38.87
N VAL A 927 -60.80 -36.94 37.58
CA VAL A 927 -59.56 -37.31 36.89
C VAL A 927 -58.91 -36.02 36.43
N THR A 928 -57.65 -35.81 36.83
CA THR A 928 -56.81 -34.71 36.38
C THR A 928 -55.64 -35.30 35.62
N VAL A 929 -55.39 -34.76 34.43
CA VAL A 929 -54.17 -35.01 33.67
C VAL A 929 -53.52 -33.68 33.45
N SER A 930 -52.27 -33.55 33.89
CA SER A 930 -51.44 -32.37 33.69
C SER A 930 -50.13 -32.77 33.05
N ASP A 931 -49.55 -31.84 32.30
CA ASP A 931 -48.23 -31.99 31.73
C ASP A 931 -47.38 -30.75 32.03
N GLY A 932 -46.06 -30.93 32.11
CA GLY A 932 -45.13 -29.88 32.54
C GLY A 932 -44.59 -28.99 31.43
N GLU A 933 -44.50 -29.48 30.19
CA GLU A 933 -43.67 -28.86 29.15
C GLU A 933 -44.31 -28.94 27.75
N SER A 934 -44.57 -30.14 27.19
CA SER A 934 -45.12 -30.27 25.83
C SER A 934 -46.65 -30.17 25.74
N GLY A 935 -47.34 -30.42 26.85
CA GLY A 935 -48.80 -30.35 26.97
C GLY A 935 -49.50 -31.66 26.62
N VAL A 936 -50.60 -31.94 27.33
CA VAL A 936 -51.43 -33.14 27.12
C VAL A 936 -52.09 -33.09 25.73
N ALA A 937 -51.71 -34.00 24.83
CA ALA A 937 -52.25 -34.07 23.47
C ALA A 937 -53.52 -34.93 23.39
N ALA A 938 -53.61 -36.00 24.18
CA ALA A 938 -54.83 -36.77 24.35
C ALA A 938 -54.94 -37.42 25.74
N THR A 939 -56.17 -37.71 26.16
CA THR A 939 -56.50 -38.45 27.38
C THR A 939 -57.70 -39.35 27.09
N THR A 940 -57.58 -40.62 27.47
CA THR A 940 -58.60 -41.65 27.30
C THR A 940 -58.89 -42.26 28.66
N VAL A 941 -60.14 -42.17 29.11
CA VAL A 941 -60.57 -42.74 30.39
C VAL A 941 -61.48 -43.93 30.14
N ARG A 942 -61.17 -45.07 30.76
CA ARG A 942 -61.92 -46.32 30.61
C ARG A 942 -62.33 -46.89 31.96
N LEU A 943 -63.61 -47.20 32.13
CA LEU A 943 -64.15 -47.95 33.25
C LEU A 943 -64.45 -49.37 32.78
N ASP A 944 -63.78 -50.36 33.34
CA ASP A 944 -63.87 -51.78 32.95
C ASP A 944 -63.68 -52.00 31.43
N GLY A 945 -62.73 -51.25 30.85
CA GLY A 945 -62.41 -51.23 29.42
C GLY A 945 -63.34 -50.36 28.55
N LYS A 946 -64.54 -50.00 29.02
CA LYS A 946 -65.47 -49.12 28.30
C LYS A 946 -65.06 -47.67 28.45
N GLU A 947 -65.06 -46.92 27.36
CA GLU A 947 -64.69 -45.50 27.35
C GLU A 947 -65.74 -44.62 28.06
N VAL A 948 -65.29 -43.67 28.88
CA VAL A 948 -66.14 -42.79 29.69
C VAL A 948 -65.58 -41.36 29.72
N ALA A 949 -66.45 -40.37 29.91
CA ALA A 949 -66.04 -38.98 30.08
C ALA A 949 -65.56 -38.69 31.51
N ALA A 950 -64.61 -37.77 31.66
CA ALA A 950 -64.16 -37.25 32.96
C ALA A 950 -64.92 -35.95 33.32
N PRO A 951 -65.22 -35.68 34.61
CA PRO A 951 -65.09 -36.60 35.75
C PRO A 951 -66.07 -37.78 35.62
N VAL A 952 -65.64 -38.96 36.04
CA VAL A 952 -66.42 -40.19 35.83
C VAL A 952 -67.52 -40.28 36.87
N ALA A 953 -68.75 -39.99 36.45
CA ALA A 953 -69.96 -40.16 37.26
C ALA A 953 -70.50 -41.59 37.13
N ILE A 954 -70.59 -42.28 38.26
CA ILE A 954 -71.18 -43.62 38.41
C ILE A 954 -72.50 -43.41 39.16
N GLU A 955 -73.60 -43.78 38.52
CA GLU A 955 -74.94 -43.63 39.09
C GLU A 955 -75.31 -44.86 39.94
N PRO A 956 -76.13 -44.71 40.99
CA PRO A 956 -76.63 -45.83 41.77
C PRO A 956 -77.18 -46.95 40.89
N LEU A 957 -76.78 -48.19 41.14
CA LEU A 957 -77.13 -49.39 40.38
C LEU A 957 -76.64 -49.43 38.92
N SER A 958 -75.60 -48.66 38.53
CA SER A 958 -75.02 -48.73 37.17
C SER A 958 -73.84 -49.71 37.03
N LEU A 959 -73.33 -50.26 38.13
CA LEU A 959 -72.28 -51.27 38.19
C LEU A 959 -72.74 -52.46 39.05
N ALA A 960 -72.21 -53.64 38.79
CA ALA A 960 -72.42 -54.83 39.64
C ALA A 960 -71.62 -54.72 40.94
N ALA A 961 -71.89 -55.58 41.92
CA ALA A 961 -71.02 -55.70 43.09
C ALA A 961 -69.76 -56.53 42.78
N GLY A 962 -68.58 -56.03 43.15
CA GLY A 962 -67.28 -56.63 42.87
C GLY A 962 -66.16 -55.61 42.61
N PRO A 963 -64.98 -56.07 42.15
CA PRO A 963 -63.86 -55.21 41.82
C PRO A 963 -64.03 -54.54 40.45
N HIS A 964 -63.83 -53.23 40.40
CA HIS A 964 -63.89 -52.39 39.20
C HIS A 964 -62.55 -51.68 38.97
N THR A 965 -62.21 -51.42 37.71
CA THR A 965 -60.95 -50.77 37.33
C THR A 965 -61.19 -49.55 36.47
N LEU A 966 -60.81 -48.38 36.98
CA LEU A 966 -60.66 -47.15 36.20
C LEU A 966 -59.26 -47.07 35.62
N ARG A 967 -59.14 -47.16 34.30
CA ARG A 967 -57.88 -47.04 33.55
C ARG A 967 -57.83 -45.70 32.84
N VAL A 968 -56.84 -44.87 33.18
CA VAL A 968 -56.59 -43.56 32.56
C VAL A 968 -55.31 -43.65 31.74
N GLU A 969 -55.44 -43.42 30.44
CA GLU A 969 -54.33 -43.31 29.50
C GLU A 969 -54.16 -41.85 29.10
N ALA A 970 -52.93 -41.36 29.07
CA ALA A 970 -52.61 -40.01 28.62
C ALA A 970 -51.34 -40.02 27.75
N VAL A 971 -51.30 -39.12 26.77
CA VAL A 971 -50.14 -38.90 25.90
C VAL A 971 -49.96 -37.40 25.67
N ASP A 972 -48.72 -36.94 25.69
CA ASP A 972 -48.34 -35.55 25.46
C ASP A 972 -48.06 -35.24 23.97
N ALA A 973 -47.63 -34.02 23.67
CA ALA A 973 -47.31 -33.59 22.30
C ALA A 973 -45.95 -34.10 21.79
N ALA A 974 -45.02 -34.50 22.67
CA ALA A 974 -43.75 -35.13 22.30
C ALA A 974 -43.92 -36.61 21.89
N GLY A 975 -44.95 -37.26 22.44
CA GLY A 975 -45.28 -38.68 22.29
C GLY A 975 -44.91 -39.54 23.49
N ASN A 976 -44.64 -38.99 24.68
CA ASN A 976 -44.55 -39.82 25.89
C ASN A 976 -45.97 -40.20 26.34
N ALA A 977 -46.14 -41.46 26.72
CA ALA A 977 -47.45 -42.00 27.10
C ALA A 977 -47.39 -42.65 28.49
N VAL A 978 -48.47 -42.52 29.24
CA VAL A 978 -48.67 -43.14 30.54
C VAL A 978 -50.03 -43.85 30.58
N ALA A 979 -50.09 -44.96 31.29
CA ALA A 979 -51.34 -45.58 31.72
C ALA A 979 -51.29 -45.76 33.24
N LYS A 980 -52.32 -45.30 33.96
CA LYS A 980 -52.53 -45.60 35.38
C LYS A 980 -53.87 -46.30 35.57
N GLU A 981 -53.89 -47.27 36.47
CA GLU A 981 -55.08 -48.03 36.83
C GLU A 981 -55.40 -47.80 38.31
N PHE A 982 -56.65 -47.46 38.58
CA PHE A 982 -57.20 -47.18 39.90
C PHE A 982 -58.33 -48.19 40.15
N ALA A 983 -58.06 -49.17 41.01
CA ALA A 983 -59.03 -50.20 41.37
C ALA A 983 -59.92 -49.74 42.54
N PHE A 984 -61.19 -50.12 42.54
CA PHE A 984 -62.13 -49.89 43.63
C PHE A 984 -63.19 -51.00 43.70
N GLU A 985 -63.70 -51.28 44.90
CA GLU A 985 -64.71 -52.30 45.13
C GLU A 985 -66.12 -51.68 45.21
N VAL A 986 -67.01 -52.01 44.27
CA VAL A 986 -68.44 -51.73 44.43
C VAL A 986 -69.01 -52.79 45.38
N ALA A 987 -69.38 -52.38 46.59
CA ALA A 987 -69.89 -53.27 47.61
C ALA A 987 -71.42 -53.27 47.68
N ILE A 988 -71.98 -54.38 48.14
CA ILE A 988 -73.37 -54.44 48.60
C ILE A 988 -73.47 -55.43 49.75
N ASP A 989 -74.32 -55.11 50.73
CA ASP A 989 -74.61 -55.93 51.90
C ASP A 989 -76.13 -56.07 52.09
N ALA A 990 -76.56 -56.78 53.14
CA ALA A 990 -77.98 -57.01 53.39
C ALA A 990 -78.79 -55.72 53.66
N ALA A 991 -78.17 -54.62 54.10
CA ALA A 991 -78.85 -53.33 54.26
C ALA A 991 -79.03 -52.65 52.90
N HIS A 992 -77.94 -52.47 52.16
CA HIS A 992 -77.93 -51.78 50.88
C HIS A 992 -78.65 -52.58 49.77
N LEU A 993 -78.83 -53.90 49.92
CA LEU A 993 -79.71 -54.70 49.05
C LEU A 993 -81.19 -54.30 49.18
N ALA A 994 -81.65 -53.87 50.37
CA ALA A 994 -83.00 -53.34 50.54
C ALA A 994 -83.17 -51.98 49.84
N GLU A 995 -82.15 -51.13 49.93
CA GLU A 995 -82.08 -49.86 49.19
C GLU A 995 -82.06 -50.09 47.67
N ALA A 996 -81.32 -51.09 47.18
CA ALA A 996 -81.28 -51.44 45.76
C ALA A 996 -82.67 -51.82 45.23
N VAL A 997 -83.43 -52.65 45.97
CA VAL A 997 -84.82 -52.98 45.64
C VAL A 997 -85.74 -51.75 45.69
N GLN A 998 -85.54 -50.82 46.63
CA GLN A 998 -86.30 -49.57 46.69
C GLN A 998 -85.96 -48.62 45.52
N ALA A 999 -84.69 -48.47 45.17
CA ALA A 999 -84.23 -47.67 44.03
C ALA A 999 -84.67 -48.27 42.68
N GLY A 1000 -84.63 -49.60 42.53
CA GLY A 1000 -85.19 -50.30 41.38
C GLY A 1000 -86.71 -50.09 41.24
N ARG A 1001 -87.47 -50.13 42.36
CA ARG A 1001 -88.88 -49.74 42.37
C ARG A 1001 -89.06 -48.27 41.94
N ALA A 1002 -88.26 -47.35 42.47
CA ALA A 1002 -88.36 -45.91 42.17
C ALA A 1002 -88.04 -45.58 40.70
N LYS A 1003 -87.10 -46.33 40.08
CA LYS A 1003 -86.79 -46.26 38.64
C LYS A 1003 -87.80 -46.99 37.74
N GLY A 1004 -88.85 -47.59 38.30
CA GLY A 1004 -89.86 -48.37 37.57
C GLY A 1004 -89.42 -49.77 37.14
N TRP A 1005 -88.21 -50.21 37.53
CA TRP A 1005 -87.67 -51.54 37.22
C TRP A 1005 -88.32 -52.66 38.01
N ILE A 1006 -89.12 -52.35 39.05
CA ILE A 1006 -90.05 -53.30 39.67
C ILE A 1006 -91.48 -52.78 39.44
N GLY A 1007 -92.16 -53.34 38.44
CA GLY A 1007 -93.49 -52.90 37.99
C GLY A 1007 -94.65 -53.35 38.89
N ASN A 1008 -94.40 -54.07 39.99
CA ASN A 1008 -95.43 -54.59 40.88
C ASN A 1008 -95.05 -54.35 42.36
N GLU A 1009 -95.88 -53.57 43.08
CA GLU A 1009 -95.64 -53.25 44.49
C GLU A 1009 -95.72 -54.48 45.42
N GLY A 1010 -96.56 -55.46 45.11
CA GLY A 1010 -96.62 -56.71 45.87
C GLY A 1010 -95.29 -57.47 45.81
N ILE A 1011 -94.67 -57.55 44.63
CA ILE A 1011 -93.34 -58.14 44.45
C ILE A 1011 -92.27 -57.31 45.17
N ALA A 1012 -92.27 -55.98 45.05
CA ALA A 1012 -91.33 -55.13 45.76
C ALA A 1012 -91.40 -55.32 47.29
N ARG A 1013 -92.60 -55.39 47.88
CA ARG A 1013 -92.79 -55.67 49.31
C ARG A 1013 -92.35 -57.11 49.67
N SER A 1014 -92.60 -58.08 48.80
CA SER A 1014 -92.23 -59.50 48.99
C SER A 1014 -90.71 -59.70 49.04
N LEU A 1015 -89.96 -58.99 48.18
CA LEU A 1015 -88.50 -58.96 48.18
C LEU A 1015 -87.97 -58.27 49.45
N LEU A 1016 -88.48 -57.08 49.77
CA LEU A 1016 -88.05 -56.33 50.97
C LEU A 1016 -88.25 -57.12 52.27
N ALA A 1017 -89.38 -57.82 52.44
CA ALA A 1017 -89.63 -58.67 53.61
C ALA A 1017 -88.66 -59.88 53.70
N LYS A 1018 -88.12 -60.36 52.58
CA LYS A 1018 -87.07 -61.41 52.57
C LYS A 1018 -85.70 -60.82 52.91
N ILE A 1019 -85.41 -59.60 52.48
CA ILE A 1019 -84.17 -58.89 52.82
C ILE A 1019 -84.17 -58.49 54.31
N GLU A 1020 -85.29 -57.99 54.84
CA GLU A 1020 -85.46 -57.72 56.28
C GLU A 1020 -85.23 -59.01 57.11
N ARG A 1021 -85.77 -60.15 56.67
CA ARG A 1021 -85.53 -61.43 57.32
C ARG A 1021 -84.06 -61.87 57.25
N LEU A 1022 -83.35 -61.57 56.15
CA LEU A 1022 -81.91 -61.81 55.98
C LEU A 1022 -81.09 -60.93 56.93
N GLN A 1023 -81.39 -59.64 57.05
CA GLN A 1023 -80.74 -58.70 57.98
C GLN A 1023 -80.84 -59.14 59.45
N GLN A 1024 -81.88 -59.91 59.80
CA GLN A 1024 -82.09 -60.46 61.14
C GLN A 1024 -81.27 -61.75 61.43
N GLN A 1025 -80.56 -62.31 60.44
CA GLN A 1025 -79.72 -63.51 60.64
C GLN A 1025 -78.24 -63.13 60.82
N PRO A 1026 -77.44 -63.89 61.60
CA PRO A 1026 -76.00 -63.71 61.63
C PRO A 1026 -75.36 -63.91 60.24
N ALA A 1027 -74.44 -63.04 59.84
CA ALA A 1027 -73.68 -63.20 58.61
C ALA A 1027 -72.94 -64.56 58.60
N GLY A 1028 -72.89 -65.23 57.44
CA GLY A 1028 -72.32 -66.58 57.29
C GLY A 1028 -73.17 -67.73 57.85
N SER A 1029 -74.32 -67.48 58.49
CA SER A 1029 -75.20 -68.55 59.00
C SER A 1029 -75.90 -69.34 57.88
N GLN A 1030 -76.28 -70.59 58.17
CA GLN A 1030 -77.09 -71.41 57.26
C GLN A 1030 -78.48 -70.77 57.04
N GLU A 1031 -79.01 -70.09 58.05
CA GLU A 1031 -80.26 -69.32 58.03
C GLU A 1031 -80.16 -68.12 57.07
N ALA A 1032 -79.04 -67.38 57.10
CA ALA A 1032 -78.76 -66.31 56.14
C ALA A 1032 -78.64 -66.86 54.70
N SER A 1033 -77.91 -67.96 54.51
CA SER A 1033 -77.80 -68.64 53.21
C SER A 1033 -79.17 -69.09 52.68
N ASN A 1034 -80.03 -69.64 53.54
CA ASN A 1034 -81.39 -70.02 53.20
C ASN A 1034 -82.27 -68.80 52.84
N ALA A 1035 -82.10 -67.66 53.52
CA ALA A 1035 -82.81 -66.42 53.19
C ALA A 1035 -82.35 -65.83 51.85
N LEU A 1036 -81.03 -65.81 51.58
CA LEU A 1036 -80.45 -65.42 50.29
C LEU A 1036 -80.96 -66.32 49.14
N ASN A 1037 -81.00 -67.64 49.34
CA ASN A 1037 -81.59 -68.59 48.37
C ASN A 1037 -83.09 -68.33 48.14
N ALA A 1038 -83.86 -68.01 49.18
CA ALA A 1038 -85.29 -67.71 49.04
C ALA A 1038 -85.55 -66.40 48.30
N LEU A 1039 -84.68 -65.40 48.46
CA LEU A 1039 -84.71 -64.13 47.73
C LEU A 1039 -84.32 -64.33 46.25
N GLU A 1040 -83.21 -65.03 45.98
CA GLU A 1040 -82.72 -65.33 44.63
C GLU A 1040 -83.77 -66.10 43.80
N ASN A 1041 -84.45 -67.08 44.41
CA ASN A 1041 -85.52 -67.82 43.74
C ASN A 1041 -86.70 -66.91 43.35
N GLU A 1042 -87.04 -65.88 44.15
CA GLU A 1042 -88.09 -64.92 43.78
C GLU A 1042 -87.63 -63.96 42.68
N VAL A 1043 -86.39 -63.45 42.76
CA VAL A 1043 -85.84 -62.57 41.70
C VAL A 1043 -85.81 -63.32 40.36
N ASN A 1044 -85.31 -64.57 40.34
CA ASN A 1044 -85.36 -65.43 39.16
C ASN A 1044 -86.80 -65.68 38.67
N ALA A 1045 -87.74 -65.95 39.58
CA ALA A 1045 -89.13 -66.21 39.20
C ALA A 1045 -89.87 -64.99 38.62
N GLN A 1046 -89.44 -63.76 38.95
CA GLN A 1046 -90.09 -62.51 38.54
C GLN A 1046 -89.34 -61.71 37.47
N SER A 1047 -88.09 -62.09 37.17
CA SER A 1047 -87.28 -61.55 36.06
C SER A 1047 -88.04 -61.60 34.73
N GLY A 1048 -88.04 -60.48 34.00
CA GLY A 1048 -88.74 -60.32 32.72
C GLY A 1048 -90.27 -60.29 32.80
N LYS A 1049 -90.86 -60.37 34.00
CA LYS A 1049 -92.32 -60.34 34.23
C LYS A 1049 -92.75 -59.12 35.02
N HIS A 1050 -92.14 -58.94 36.18
CA HIS A 1050 -92.47 -57.90 37.17
C HIS A 1050 -91.23 -57.20 37.73
N ILE A 1051 -90.04 -57.78 37.52
CA ILE A 1051 -88.73 -57.13 37.65
C ILE A 1051 -88.14 -57.05 36.23
N ASP A 1052 -87.54 -55.93 35.87
CA ASP A 1052 -86.74 -55.81 34.63
C ASP A 1052 -85.65 -56.90 34.58
N ALA A 1053 -85.37 -57.44 33.39
CA ALA A 1053 -84.45 -58.56 33.23
C ALA A 1053 -82.97 -58.19 33.54
N GLY A 1054 -82.56 -56.95 33.24
CA GLY A 1054 -81.24 -56.45 33.59
C GLY A 1054 -81.10 -56.20 35.09
N PHE A 1055 -82.09 -55.53 35.70
CA PHE A 1055 -82.09 -55.28 37.13
C PHE A 1055 -82.26 -56.55 37.99
N ALA A 1056 -83.01 -57.55 37.51
CA ALA A 1056 -83.05 -58.87 38.14
C ALA A 1056 -81.68 -59.56 38.07
N GLY A 1057 -80.96 -59.43 36.94
CA GLY A 1057 -79.59 -59.91 36.81
C GLY A 1057 -78.62 -59.25 37.79
N LEU A 1058 -78.77 -57.94 38.02
CA LEU A 1058 -78.03 -57.19 39.04
C LEU A 1058 -78.27 -57.79 40.44
N LEU A 1059 -79.53 -57.85 40.88
CA LEU A 1059 -79.90 -58.38 42.19
C LEU A 1059 -79.45 -59.84 42.43
N ILE A 1060 -79.40 -60.67 41.39
CA ILE A 1060 -78.85 -62.04 41.49
C ILE A 1060 -77.33 -61.99 41.69
N GLY A 1061 -76.62 -61.11 40.98
CA GLY A 1061 -75.20 -60.83 41.20
C GLY A 1061 -74.91 -60.33 42.61
N ASP A 1062 -75.74 -59.43 43.13
CA ASP A 1062 -75.63 -58.87 44.48
C ASP A 1062 -75.81 -59.94 45.57
N ILE A 1063 -76.79 -60.82 45.39
CA ILE A 1063 -77.00 -61.99 46.26
C ILE A 1063 -75.80 -62.94 46.20
N ALA A 1064 -75.22 -63.16 45.01
CA ALA A 1064 -74.01 -63.97 44.85
C ALA A 1064 -72.77 -63.31 45.50
N TYR A 1065 -72.65 -61.98 45.45
CA TYR A 1065 -71.59 -61.21 46.12
C TYR A 1065 -71.69 -61.32 47.65
N ILE A 1066 -72.88 -61.13 48.21
CA ILE A 1066 -73.12 -61.27 49.66
C ILE A 1066 -72.84 -62.71 50.13
N LYS A 1067 -73.18 -63.71 49.31
CA LYS A 1067 -72.81 -65.12 49.56
C LYS A 1067 -71.29 -65.34 49.55
N SER A 1068 -70.57 -64.82 48.56
CA SER A 1068 -69.12 -65.06 48.42
C SER A 1068 -68.31 -64.36 49.51
N ARG A 1069 -68.68 -63.13 49.88
CA ARG A 1069 -68.12 -62.40 51.04
C ARG A 1069 -68.46 -63.06 52.38
N SER A 1070 -69.47 -63.92 52.44
CA SER A 1070 -69.80 -64.72 53.63
C SER A 1070 -69.07 -66.08 53.71
N ALA A 1071 -68.25 -66.44 52.72
CA ALA A 1071 -67.64 -67.76 52.59
C ALA A 1071 -66.12 -67.82 52.89
N ASN A 1072 -65.45 -66.67 53.01
CA ASN A 1072 -64.08 -66.53 53.49
C ASN A 1072 -64.06 -65.49 54.64
N PRO A 1073 -63.64 -65.86 55.86
CA PRO A 1073 -63.50 -64.93 56.99
C PRO A 1073 -62.18 -64.13 56.95
#